data_AF-A0A1X7UV40-F1
#
_entry.id   AF-A0A1X7UV40-F1
#
_cell.length_a   1.000
_cell.length_b   1.000
_cell.length_c   1.000
_cell.angle_alpha   90.00
_cell.angle_beta   90.00
_cell.angle_gamma   90.00
#
_symmetry.space_group_name_H-M   'P 1'
#
loop_
_entity.id
_entity.type
_entity.pdbx_description
1 polymer ?
#
loop_
_entity_poly.entity_id
_entity_poly.type
_entity_poly.pdbx_seq_one_letter_code
_entity_poly.pdbx_strand_id
1 'polypeptide(L)'
;MESQDEAFASSEEATPNRPHMTSTKGKISVETLSRDDLIKQIKKQSLMLQKMKSKFDEISQEYAKLKNESRPTDNEHLVNEIQVLKAENDQQKNELRNVKQIVLSVEEEKKAELSNLNDQLSEALSQKSLLQEELSTLKLSMETELAAYQKEKLQLELKAADLESLIKEGESTKKDLLEDVASMKETCEKLTTECNNSRIQTMTLEEELAKKSDTWAYEKEEMTNHVKQLVTDKETLQANFKEELFQCKQREDELISEVERLSKEKEQLHLSIQGSSHQKSGSEELVEDKKMNVKYQELKEDHDLLLIAKEKLEKDLAQQLQNFSARDDIVATLRSEVESLSNQLSHETAVHKEEIKKLKAYAVKLKRELSESLEKEKPLQEEVRTLTQALIAEKAKFNDMTSSMNESLSDYDNLSQQLIEEKKNKEELLLMLSKLTEEKAMMEDAHNTSRSELEAIKATSLNFQSQLTESSRKLNEVAAENEILHETLAKEKEELAELKQKLTMAEKDAKVSSMMNLELADYERSVETLRGQVKEKEVQQVELEKEVASWANKYEELSHELTSCKEDSFQKDEIITKMKSMLRKSTKELTEAKAQITENHQKSNDTKTELETTRQDLEMTKVEIARLTAAFQSDLEQSQSSVSHYKQLINVLEMKVTSLQTELKTSSELLQLKEQEFENYKVRVHSVLKQKQTMPSLTEVESNLRQQHEAELLKTKSELIETRERLTNLYSDHSNIEQEHQALISTHNSYVHENELKLQHLHERLQECEEKYVIKTRQLDDLVSQLRLEIAENTAAFKSQIYTLQKDHELEISSLQDELKIAYKNLNRFQQESDSAVLSKVSSTSASSQISQVKENMRPTGDMKVLPTEERSSGEGMDRSELEVLGLSLPVVTPTPQRDEDKFVSFENLLNNSSNELSSLSGRSLSPKLDTLEDLKDQVATLTKRVSHLTGILHESEANCVRYIDQSKLLKEEIRRLERNQERQKEASSNMEYLKNVTLKFLHTNNEEKLKLIPIITRLLQLSQQEKHFLQETIKGRKTELPDPTGDSDNSGSATGKGWTNYLQRWTGY
;
A
#
# COMPACT_ATOMS: atom_id res chain seq x y z
N MET A 1 -22.48 -14.06 -77.15
CA MET A 1 -22.67 -14.84 -75.92
C MET A 1 -24.04 -14.45 -75.39
N GLU A 2 -25.07 -15.26 -75.54
CA GLU A 2 -25.10 -16.64 -76.09
C GLU A 2 -24.70 -16.74 -77.58
N SER A 3 -24.63 -17.96 -78.07
CA SER A 3 -24.20 -18.36 -79.42
C SER A 3 -24.96 -19.64 -79.81
N GLN A 4 -25.04 -19.91 -81.11
CA GLN A 4 -25.52 -21.18 -81.71
C GLN A 4 -27.04 -21.47 -81.60
N ASP A 5 -27.68 -22.18 -82.55
CA ASP A 5 -27.17 -22.79 -83.80
C ASP A 5 -27.98 -22.37 -85.04
N GLU A 6 -27.31 -22.29 -86.20
CA GLU A 6 -27.95 -22.27 -87.52
C GLU A 6 -28.10 -23.71 -88.04
N ALA A 7 -29.32 -24.15 -88.34
CA ALA A 7 -29.58 -25.46 -88.94
C ALA A 7 -29.74 -25.35 -90.47
N PHE A 8 -28.63 -25.45 -91.21
CA PHE A 8 -28.64 -25.56 -92.67
C PHE A 8 -28.55 -27.02 -93.14
N ALA A 9 -29.06 -27.28 -94.35
CA ALA A 9 -28.92 -28.51 -95.15
C ALA A 9 -29.65 -29.79 -94.68
N SER A 10 -30.68 -30.16 -95.44
CA SER A 10 -30.79 -31.50 -96.04
C SER A 10 -31.54 -31.38 -97.37
N SER A 11 -31.07 -32.10 -98.41
CA SER A 11 -31.52 -31.91 -99.79
C SER A 11 -31.55 -33.22 -100.57
N GLU A 12 -32.73 -33.85 -100.63
CA GLU A 12 -33.16 -34.96 -101.51
C GLU A 12 -34.65 -35.23 -101.16
N GLU A 13 -35.54 -35.77 -102.00
CA GLU A 13 -35.42 -36.32 -103.36
C GLU A 13 -36.32 -35.58 -104.37
N ALA A 14 -36.25 -35.95 -105.66
CA ALA A 14 -37.03 -35.36 -106.75
C ALA A 14 -38.05 -36.33 -107.38
N THR A 15 -39.27 -35.84 -107.66
CA THR A 15 -40.11 -36.38 -108.76
C THR A 15 -40.97 -35.28 -109.41
N PRO A 16 -40.82 -34.98 -110.70
CA PRO A 16 -41.75 -34.15 -111.46
C PRO A 16 -42.80 -35.02 -112.18
N ASN A 17 -44.05 -34.56 -112.28
CA ASN A 17 -45.06 -35.21 -113.12
C ASN A 17 -45.66 -34.23 -114.15
N ARG A 18 -45.96 -34.74 -115.35
CA ARG A 18 -46.29 -33.93 -116.55
C ARG A 18 -47.80 -33.73 -116.74
N PRO A 19 -48.24 -32.65 -117.41
CA PRO A 19 -49.64 -32.47 -117.76
C PRO A 19 -50.06 -33.35 -118.94
N HIS A 20 -51.24 -33.96 -118.84
CA HIS A 20 -51.89 -34.62 -119.97
C HIS A 20 -52.68 -33.61 -120.82
N MET A 21 -52.39 -33.55 -122.12
CA MET A 21 -53.28 -32.93 -123.10
C MET A 21 -54.15 -33.99 -123.77
N THR A 22 -55.46 -33.73 -123.89
CA THR A 22 -56.37 -34.50 -124.74
C THR A 22 -56.84 -33.63 -125.89
N SER A 23 -56.82 -34.18 -127.11
CA SER A 23 -57.21 -33.44 -128.32
C SER A 23 -58.16 -34.28 -129.16
N THR A 24 -59.32 -33.71 -129.49
CA THR A 24 -60.35 -34.39 -130.29
C THR A 24 -60.89 -33.41 -131.33
N LYS A 25 -60.58 -33.66 -132.61
CA LYS A 25 -61.13 -32.90 -133.76
C LYS A 25 -61.93 -33.84 -134.66
N GLY A 26 -63.25 -33.63 -134.75
CA GLY A 26 -64.08 -34.22 -135.80
C GLY A 26 -63.95 -33.43 -137.11
N LYS A 27 -63.81 -34.12 -138.24
CA LYS A 27 -63.96 -33.55 -139.59
C LYS A 27 -65.31 -33.95 -140.17
N ILE A 28 -65.91 -33.08 -140.98
CA ILE A 28 -67.11 -33.37 -141.77
C ILE A 28 -66.70 -33.80 -143.18
N SER A 29 -67.40 -34.79 -143.75
CA SER A 29 -67.12 -35.34 -145.08
C SER A 29 -67.56 -34.41 -146.22
N VAL A 30 -66.93 -34.52 -147.40
CA VAL A 30 -67.19 -33.69 -148.59
C VAL A 30 -67.15 -34.55 -149.86
N GLU A 31 -68.15 -35.40 -150.05
CA GLU A 31 -68.34 -36.20 -151.28
C GLU A 31 -69.81 -36.16 -151.74
N THR A 32 -70.20 -35.08 -152.43
CA THR A 32 -71.47 -34.98 -153.21
C THR A 32 -71.63 -33.68 -154.03
N LEU A 33 -70.69 -32.72 -153.96
CA LEU A 33 -70.87 -31.39 -154.55
C LEU A 33 -70.20 -31.22 -155.93
N SER A 34 -70.87 -30.45 -156.80
CA SER A 34 -70.42 -30.17 -158.18
C SER A 34 -69.15 -29.32 -158.24
N ARG A 35 -68.37 -29.50 -159.31
CA ARG A 35 -67.09 -28.82 -159.57
C ARG A 35 -67.19 -27.29 -159.49
N ASP A 36 -68.28 -26.71 -159.97
CA ASP A 36 -68.46 -25.24 -159.99
C ASP A 36 -68.77 -24.66 -158.61
N ASP A 37 -69.46 -25.42 -157.74
CA ASP A 37 -69.70 -24.99 -156.36
C ASP A 37 -68.45 -25.16 -155.50
N LEU A 38 -67.60 -26.14 -155.79
CA LEU A 38 -66.27 -26.23 -155.18
C LEU A 38 -65.40 -25.00 -155.52
N ILE A 39 -65.49 -24.47 -156.75
CA ILE A 39 -64.79 -23.24 -157.16
C ILE A 39 -65.35 -22.00 -156.42
N LYS A 40 -66.67 -21.92 -156.19
CA LYS A 40 -67.27 -20.87 -155.35
C LYS A 40 -66.82 -20.98 -153.88
N GLN A 41 -66.79 -22.20 -153.34
CA GLN A 41 -66.33 -22.51 -151.97
C GLN A 41 -64.88 -22.05 -151.78
N ILE A 42 -63.99 -22.39 -152.72
CA ILE A 42 -62.56 -22.00 -152.70
C ILE A 42 -62.41 -20.47 -152.80
N LYS A 43 -63.16 -19.79 -153.69
CA LYS A 43 -63.14 -18.31 -153.76
C LYS A 43 -63.62 -17.66 -152.47
N LYS A 44 -64.67 -18.20 -151.83
CA LYS A 44 -65.18 -17.72 -150.53
C LYS A 44 -64.17 -17.92 -149.40
N GLN A 45 -63.50 -19.07 -149.35
CA GLN A 45 -62.44 -19.36 -148.38
C GLN A 45 -61.20 -18.49 -148.60
N SER A 46 -60.80 -18.24 -149.85
CA SER A 46 -59.70 -17.32 -150.21
C SER A 46 -59.97 -15.89 -149.74
N LEU A 47 -61.17 -15.36 -149.98
CA LEU A 47 -61.57 -14.03 -149.49
C LEU A 47 -61.59 -13.95 -147.95
N MET A 48 -61.96 -15.04 -147.28
CA MET A 48 -61.98 -15.13 -145.81
C MET A 48 -60.57 -15.21 -145.22
N LEU A 49 -59.65 -15.95 -145.87
CA LEU A 49 -58.22 -15.95 -145.54
C LEU A 49 -57.58 -14.57 -145.71
N GLN A 50 -57.92 -13.84 -146.78
CA GLN A 50 -57.42 -12.49 -147.00
C GLN A 50 -57.87 -11.51 -145.89
N LYS A 51 -59.13 -11.63 -145.42
CA LYS A 51 -59.64 -10.85 -144.26
C LYS A 51 -59.04 -11.27 -142.92
N MET A 52 -58.72 -12.55 -142.73
CA MET A 52 -57.99 -12.98 -141.51
C MET A 52 -56.55 -12.49 -141.53
N LYS A 53 -55.90 -12.42 -142.70
CA LYS A 53 -54.54 -11.90 -142.81
C LYS A 53 -54.47 -10.41 -142.43
N SER A 54 -55.34 -9.55 -142.95
CA SER A 54 -55.31 -8.12 -142.60
C SER A 54 -55.51 -7.89 -141.09
N LYS A 55 -56.39 -8.66 -140.44
CA LYS A 55 -56.56 -8.61 -138.97
C LYS A 55 -55.33 -9.08 -138.20
N PHE A 56 -54.60 -10.06 -138.72
CA PHE A 56 -53.36 -10.52 -138.11
C PHE A 56 -52.24 -9.47 -138.25
N ASP A 57 -52.19 -8.80 -139.40
CA ASP A 57 -51.26 -7.68 -139.66
C ASP A 57 -51.58 -6.47 -138.76
N GLU A 58 -52.87 -6.15 -138.52
CA GLU A 58 -53.34 -5.13 -137.57
C GLU A 58 -52.92 -5.44 -136.13
N ILE A 59 -53.25 -6.63 -135.61
CA ILE A 59 -52.90 -7.07 -134.24
C ILE A 59 -51.36 -7.11 -134.05
N SER A 60 -50.61 -7.46 -135.10
CA SER A 60 -49.14 -7.46 -135.06
C SER A 60 -48.57 -6.04 -134.91
N GLN A 61 -49.19 -5.03 -135.52
CA GLN A 61 -48.79 -3.63 -135.30
C GLN A 61 -49.17 -3.12 -133.90
N GLU A 62 -50.31 -3.53 -133.36
CA GLU A 62 -50.77 -3.13 -132.03
C GLU A 62 -49.87 -3.70 -130.92
N TYR A 63 -49.52 -4.99 -131.02
CA TYR A 63 -48.55 -5.64 -130.13
C TYR A 63 -47.15 -5.00 -130.20
N ALA A 64 -46.72 -4.58 -131.40
CA ALA A 64 -45.44 -3.88 -131.59
C ALA A 64 -45.41 -2.47 -130.95
N LYS A 65 -46.56 -1.79 -130.82
CA LYS A 65 -46.66 -0.51 -130.09
C LYS A 65 -46.59 -0.74 -128.58
N LEU A 66 -47.45 -1.62 -128.05
CA LEU A 66 -47.49 -1.93 -126.61
C LEU A 66 -46.14 -2.40 -126.06
N LYS A 67 -45.36 -3.16 -126.85
CA LYS A 67 -44.01 -3.58 -126.45
C LYS A 67 -43.00 -2.43 -126.38
N ASN A 68 -43.19 -1.36 -127.14
CA ASN A 68 -42.29 -0.20 -127.18
C ASN A 68 -42.70 0.92 -126.19
N GLU A 69 -43.90 0.86 -125.60
CA GLU A 69 -44.37 1.83 -124.60
C GLU A 69 -43.97 1.43 -123.16
N SER A 70 -43.47 0.21 -122.95
CA SER A 70 -42.79 -0.20 -121.72
C SER A 70 -41.41 0.47 -121.61
N ARG A 71 -41.33 1.59 -120.87
CA ARG A 71 -40.05 2.27 -120.61
C ARG A 71 -39.15 1.43 -119.69
N PRO A 72 -37.87 1.19 -120.06
CA PRO A 72 -36.94 0.45 -119.20
C PRO A 72 -36.37 1.28 -118.03
N THR A 73 -36.51 2.60 -118.05
CA THR A 73 -35.88 3.55 -117.11
C THR A 73 -36.30 3.36 -115.66
N ASP A 74 -37.56 3.00 -115.42
CA ASP A 74 -38.18 3.16 -114.11
C ASP A 74 -37.82 1.98 -113.18
N ASN A 75 -37.55 0.80 -113.75
CA ASN A 75 -36.99 -0.35 -113.02
C ASN A 75 -35.52 -0.16 -112.65
N GLU A 76 -34.73 0.51 -113.50
CA GLU A 76 -33.29 0.70 -113.26
C GLU A 76 -33.03 1.65 -112.08
N HIS A 77 -33.87 2.69 -111.94
CA HIS A 77 -33.82 3.61 -110.79
C HIS A 77 -34.12 2.89 -109.47
N LEU A 78 -35.21 2.10 -109.42
CA LEU A 78 -35.61 1.34 -108.23
C LEU A 78 -34.56 0.30 -107.79
N VAL A 79 -33.89 -0.37 -108.75
CA VAL A 79 -32.82 -1.32 -108.43
C VAL A 79 -31.61 -0.63 -107.83
N ASN A 80 -31.22 0.54 -108.37
CA ASN A 80 -30.10 1.32 -107.82
C ASN A 80 -30.42 1.87 -106.42
N GLU A 81 -31.65 2.35 -106.20
CA GLU A 81 -32.12 2.85 -104.90
C GLU A 81 -32.13 1.73 -103.83
N ILE A 82 -32.57 0.52 -104.19
CA ILE A 82 -32.49 -0.66 -103.32
C ILE A 82 -31.03 -1.09 -103.03
N GLN A 83 -30.09 -0.86 -103.95
CA GLN A 83 -28.67 -1.11 -103.68
C GLN A 83 -28.06 -0.07 -102.72
N VAL A 84 -28.39 1.22 -102.87
CA VAL A 84 -27.94 2.27 -101.94
C VAL A 84 -28.49 2.00 -100.53
N LEU A 85 -29.79 1.76 -100.39
CA LEU A 85 -30.42 1.47 -99.10
C LEU A 85 -29.85 0.21 -98.42
N LYS A 86 -29.39 -0.79 -99.20
CA LYS A 86 -28.67 -1.97 -98.65
C LYS A 86 -27.27 -1.59 -98.15
N ALA A 87 -26.52 -0.81 -98.92
CA ALA A 87 -25.19 -0.35 -98.50
C ALA A 87 -25.26 0.49 -97.22
N GLU A 88 -26.23 1.40 -97.12
CA GLU A 88 -26.50 2.18 -95.90
C GLU A 88 -26.88 1.30 -94.71
N ASN A 89 -27.75 0.30 -94.92
CA ASN A 89 -28.17 -0.64 -93.86
C ASN A 89 -27.00 -1.51 -93.36
N ASP A 90 -26.11 -1.97 -94.25
CA ASP A 90 -24.92 -2.74 -93.87
C ASP A 90 -23.81 -1.86 -93.26
N GLN A 91 -23.71 -0.58 -93.64
CA GLN A 91 -22.90 0.42 -92.92
C GLN A 91 -23.44 0.60 -91.49
N GLN A 92 -24.73 0.85 -91.31
CA GLN A 92 -25.36 1.02 -89.99
C GLN A 92 -25.19 -0.22 -89.10
N LYS A 93 -25.24 -1.44 -89.65
CA LYS A 93 -24.92 -2.67 -88.89
C LYS A 93 -23.48 -2.72 -88.39
N ASN A 94 -22.52 -2.24 -89.19
CA ASN A 94 -21.11 -2.22 -88.80
C ASN A 94 -20.81 -1.08 -87.80
N GLU A 95 -21.45 0.08 -87.95
CA GLU A 95 -21.43 1.14 -86.94
C GLU A 95 -22.04 0.64 -85.61
N LEU A 96 -23.19 -0.04 -85.64
CA LEU A 96 -23.82 -0.64 -84.46
C LEU A 96 -22.96 -1.73 -83.79
N ARG A 97 -22.22 -2.54 -84.58
CA ARG A 97 -21.23 -3.49 -84.05
C ARG A 97 -20.08 -2.77 -83.33
N ASN A 98 -19.51 -1.74 -83.96
CA ASN A 98 -18.42 -0.96 -83.37
C ASN A 98 -18.87 -0.27 -82.07
N VAL A 99 -20.06 0.33 -82.06
CA VAL A 99 -20.65 0.93 -80.84
C VAL A 99 -20.85 -0.11 -79.74
N LYS A 100 -21.40 -1.30 -80.06
CA LYS A 100 -21.53 -2.38 -79.07
C LYS A 100 -20.19 -2.85 -78.51
N GLN A 101 -19.14 -2.93 -79.33
CA GLN A 101 -17.82 -3.35 -78.88
C GLN A 101 -17.14 -2.27 -78.01
N ILE A 102 -17.35 -0.98 -78.32
CA ILE A 102 -16.90 0.14 -77.48
C ILE A 102 -17.63 0.13 -76.13
N VAL A 103 -18.95 -0.09 -76.11
CA VAL A 103 -19.74 -0.20 -74.88
C VAL A 103 -19.21 -1.34 -73.99
N LEU A 104 -18.98 -2.53 -74.55
CA LEU A 104 -18.42 -3.65 -73.80
C LEU A 104 -17.04 -3.35 -73.20
N SER A 105 -16.13 -2.71 -73.96
CA SER A 105 -14.82 -2.31 -73.40
C SER A 105 -14.95 -1.28 -72.27
N VAL A 106 -15.91 -0.35 -72.36
CA VAL A 106 -16.16 0.64 -71.29
C VAL A 106 -16.81 -0.03 -70.06
N GLU A 107 -17.68 -1.01 -70.25
CA GLU A 107 -18.24 -1.81 -69.15
C GLU A 107 -17.16 -2.64 -68.45
N GLU A 108 -16.22 -3.23 -69.19
CA GLU A 108 -15.06 -3.94 -68.63
C GLU A 108 -14.11 -3.00 -67.88
N GLU A 109 -13.77 -1.82 -68.45
CA GLU A 109 -12.97 -0.79 -67.78
C GLU A 109 -13.63 -0.30 -66.48
N LYS A 110 -14.95 -0.01 -66.50
CA LYS A 110 -15.66 0.42 -65.29
C LYS A 110 -15.84 -0.69 -64.26
N LYS A 111 -15.93 -1.95 -64.67
CA LYS A 111 -15.89 -3.09 -63.74
C LYS A 111 -14.51 -3.23 -63.08
N ALA A 112 -13.42 -3.00 -63.81
CA ALA A 112 -12.07 -2.99 -63.26
C ALA A 112 -11.83 -1.80 -62.30
N GLU A 113 -12.29 -0.59 -62.64
CA GLU A 113 -12.27 0.57 -61.74
C GLU A 113 -13.04 0.30 -60.44
N LEU A 114 -14.24 -0.29 -60.54
CA LEU A 114 -15.06 -0.62 -59.37
C LEU A 114 -14.42 -1.70 -58.47
N SER A 115 -13.76 -2.71 -59.05
CA SER A 115 -13.00 -3.70 -58.27
C SER A 115 -11.88 -3.02 -57.49
N ASN A 116 -11.02 -2.26 -58.17
CA ASN A 116 -9.89 -1.56 -57.56
C ASN A 116 -10.35 -0.58 -56.45
N LEU A 117 -11.46 0.12 -56.65
CA LEU A 117 -12.04 1.01 -55.64
C LEU A 117 -12.60 0.24 -54.43
N ASN A 118 -13.20 -0.94 -54.66
CA ASN A 118 -13.66 -1.83 -53.58
C ASN A 118 -12.49 -2.43 -52.79
N ASP A 119 -11.41 -2.80 -53.46
CA ASP A 119 -10.20 -3.35 -52.85
C ASP A 119 -9.50 -2.28 -51.98
N GLN A 120 -9.38 -1.04 -52.48
CA GLN A 120 -8.91 0.12 -51.70
C GLN A 120 -9.82 0.45 -50.51
N LEU A 121 -11.14 0.32 -50.66
CA LEU A 121 -12.10 0.52 -49.56
C LEU A 121 -11.94 -0.58 -48.49
N SER A 122 -11.71 -1.82 -48.90
CA SER A 122 -11.42 -2.95 -48.00
C SER A 122 -10.13 -2.72 -47.21
N GLU A 123 -9.05 -2.27 -47.87
CA GLU A 123 -7.79 -1.93 -47.23
C GLU A 123 -7.96 -0.77 -46.23
N ALA A 124 -8.67 0.30 -46.61
CA ALA A 124 -8.95 1.43 -45.73
C ALA A 124 -9.80 1.03 -44.51
N LEU A 125 -10.75 0.10 -44.67
CA LEU A 125 -11.52 -0.47 -43.54
C LEU A 125 -10.65 -1.33 -42.62
N SER A 126 -9.70 -2.09 -43.17
CA SER A 126 -8.71 -2.86 -42.39
C SER A 126 -7.79 -1.95 -41.59
N GLN A 127 -7.20 -0.93 -42.22
CA GLN A 127 -6.37 0.09 -41.57
C GLN A 127 -7.14 0.84 -40.47
N LYS A 128 -8.42 1.17 -40.72
CA LYS A 128 -9.31 1.76 -39.70
C LYS A 128 -9.53 0.81 -38.51
N SER A 129 -9.69 -0.50 -38.76
CA SER A 129 -9.85 -1.49 -37.68
C SER A 129 -8.60 -1.57 -36.81
N LEU A 130 -7.40 -1.60 -37.41
CA LEU A 130 -6.13 -1.62 -36.69
C LEU A 130 -5.94 -0.35 -35.86
N LEU A 131 -6.14 0.84 -36.44
CA LEU A 131 -6.06 2.11 -35.72
C LEU A 131 -7.08 2.18 -34.55
N GLN A 132 -8.27 1.59 -34.71
CA GLN A 132 -9.28 1.54 -33.66
C GLN A 132 -8.91 0.55 -32.53
N GLU A 133 -8.20 -0.53 -32.83
CA GLU A 133 -7.62 -1.46 -31.85
C GLU A 133 -6.44 -0.82 -31.10
N GLU A 134 -5.51 -0.18 -31.82
CA GLU A 134 -4.40 0.61 -31.24
C GLU A 134 -4.92 1.70 -30.29
N LEU A 135 -5.89 2.51 -30.71
CA LEU A 135 -6.49 3.55 -29.86
C LEU A 135 -7.19 2.94 -28.63
N SER A 136 -7.79 1.76 -28.75
CA SER A 136 -8.38 1.06 -27.60
C SER A 136 -7.32 0.57 -26.59
N THR A 137 -6.20 0.03 -27.07
CA THR A 137 -5.10 -0.44 -26.21
C THR A 137 -4.35 0.72 -25.55
N LEU A 138 -4.11 1.82 -26.27
CA LEU A 138 -3.52 3.04 -25.72
C LEU A 138 -4.43 3.64 -24.63
N LYS A 139 -5.75 3.69 -24.86
CA LYS A 139 -6.72 4.14 -23.87
C LYS A 139 -6.72 3.25 -22.62
N LEU A 140 -6.64 1.93 -22.79
CA LEU A 140 -6.52 0.99 -21.67
C LEU A 140 -5.23 1.23 -20.87
N SER A 141 -4.10 1.48 -21.55
CA SER A 141 -2.82 1.82 -20.91
C SER A 141 -2.96 3.07 -20.05
N MET A 142 -3.48 4.17 -20.61
CA MET A 142 -3.70 5.43 -19.89
C MET A 142 -4.67 5.27 -18.70
N GLU A 143 -5.71 4.44 -18.83
CA GLU A 143 -6.61 4.12 -17.71
C GLU A 143 -5.91 3.32 -16.61
N THR A 144 -5.00 2.40 -16.95
CA THR A 144 -4.18 1.67 -15.95
C THR A 144 -3.14 2.55 -15.27
N GLU A 145 -2.50 3.48 -16.00
CA GLU A 145 -1.57 4.46 -15.43
C GLU A 145 -2.28 5.44 -14.49
N LEU A 146 -3.45 5.97 -14.90
CA LEU A 146 -4.28 6.80 -14.02
C LEU A 146 -4.70 6.05 -12.75
N ALA A 147 -5.05 4.76 -12.84
CA ALA A 147 -5.34 3.94 -11.68
C ALA A 147 -4.11 3.71 -10.78
N ALA A 148 -2.91 3.59 -11.36
CA ALA A 148 -1.65 3.49 -10.61
C ALA A 148 -1.33 4.79 -9.87
N TYR A 149 -1.39 5.94 -10.56
CA TYR A 149 -1.18 7.26 -9.93
C TYR A 149 -2.22 7.56 -8.84
N GLN A 150 -3.49 7.19 -9.03
CA GLN A 150 -4.52 7.33 -7.98
C GLN A 150 -4.21 6.46 -6.75
N LYS A 151 -3.71 5.23 -6.95
CA LYS A 151 -3.29 4.35 -5.86
C LYS A 151 -2.06 4.88 -5.12
N GLU A 152 -1.06 5.39 -5.84
CA GLU A 152 0.13 6.00 -5.23
C GLU A 152 -0.22 7.26 -4.46
N LYS A 153 -1.05 8.15 -5.03
CA LYS A 153 -1.58 9.33 -4.33
C LYS A 153 -2.28 8.94 -3.02
N LEU A 154 -3.14 7.92 -3.03
CA LEU A 154 -3.82 7.44 -1.83
C LEU A 154 -2.82 6.89 -0.78
N GLN A 155 -1.76 6.21 -1.21
CA GLN A 155 -0.69 5.74 -0.32
C GLN A 155 0.15 6.89 0.27
N LEU A 156 0.33 7.99 -0.46
CA LEU A 156 0.99 9.20 0.05
C LEU A 156 0.08 9.96 1.02
N GLU A 157 -1.22 10.04 0.74
CA GLU A 157 -2.22 10.64 1.65
C GLU A 157 -2.34 9.87 2.97
N LEU A 158 -2.33 8.53 2.93
CA LEU A 158 -2.27 7.69 4.13
C LEU A 158 -0.98 7.93 4.94
N LYS A 159 0.19 7.89 4.30
CA LYS A 159 1.48 8.16 4.97
C LYS A 159 1.55 9.57 5.58
N ALA A 160 0.91 10.56 4.97
CA ALA A 160 0.82 11.90 5.53
C ALA A 160 -0.06 11.92 6.80
N ALA A 161 -1.17 11.19 6.82
CA ALA A 161 -2.01 11.04 8.01
C ALA A 161 -1.30 10.26 9.15
N ASP A 162 -0.54 9.21 8.82
CA ASP A 162 0.29 8.47 9.78
C ASP A 162 1.35 9.38 10.42
N LEU A 163 2.04 10.18 9.61
CA LEU A 163 3.02 11.18 10.08
C LEU A 163 2.37 12.27 10.93
N GLU A 164 1.18 12.75 10.56
CA GLU A 164 0.41 13.69 11.41
C GLU A 164 0.02 13.06 12.75
N SER A 165 -0.29 11.76 12.80
CA SER A 165 -0.60 11.05 14.05
C SER A 165 0.65 10.94 14.93
N LEU A 166 1.79 10.53 14.36
CA LEU A 166 3.07 10.45 15.06
C LEU A 166 3.55 11.81 15.57
N ILE A 167 3.30 12.89 14.84
CA ILE A 167 3.58 14.26 15.30
C ILE A 167 2.71 14.61 16.52
N LYS A 168 1.40 14.32 16.49
CA LYS A 168 0.49 14.59 17.63
C LYS A 168 0.84 13.76 18.87
N GLU A 169 1.26 12.51 18.68
CA GLU A 169 1.76 11.64 19.76
C GLU A 169 3.10 12.13 20.32
N GLY A 170 4.01 12.60 19.46
CA GLY A 170 5.24 13.30 19.84
C GLY A 170 4.99 14.62 20.58
N GLU A 171 3.94 15.36 20.24
CA GLU A 171 3.53 16.57 20.96
C GLU A 171 2.89 16.27 22.33
N SER A 172 2.10 15.20 22.45
CA SER A 172 1.56 14.74 23.75
C SER A 172 2.70 14.29 24.67
N THR A 173 3.51 13.32 24.23
CA THR A 173 4.63 12.80 25.04
C THR A 173 5.61 13.91 25.45
N LYS A 174 5.87 14.89 24.57
CA LYS A 174 6.64 16.10 24.92
C LYS A 174 5.95 16.97 25.98
N LYS A 175 4.63 17.17 25.91
CA LYS A 175 3.86 17.90 26.93
C LYS A 175 3.95 17.16 28.27
N ASP A 176 3.74 15.86 28.26
CA ASP A 176 3.68 15.04 29.47
C ASP A 176 5.06 15.00 30.15
N LEU A 177 6.16 14.85 29.38
CA LEU A 177 7.53 15.02 29.87
C LEU A 177 7.84 16.43 30.42
N LEU A 178 7.24 17.48 29.87
CA LEU A 178 7.38 18.85 30.41
C LEU A 178 6.63 19.01 31.75
N GLU A 179 5.51 18.32 31.92
CA GLU A 179 4.71 18.31 33.15
C GLU A 179 5.41 17.50 34.25
N ASP A 180 6.00 16.35 33.89
CA ASP A 180 6.90 15.57 34.75
C ASP A 180 8.12 16.39 35.19
N VAL A 181 8.82 17.05 34.26
CA VAL A 181 9.97 17.91 34.57
C VAL A 181 9.58 19.10 35.46
N ALA A 182 8.38 19.66 35.29
CA ALA A 182 7.86 20.71 36.17
C ALA A 182 7.61 20.17 37.60
N SER A 183 7.00 18.99 37.74
CA SER A 183 6.77 18.36 39.04
C SER A 183 8.08 18.00 39.75
N MET A 184 9.06 17.45 39.01
CA MET A 184 10.41 17.16 39.51
C MET A 184 11.14 18.43 39.95
N LYS A 185 11.00 19.53 39.21
CA LYS A 185 11.55 20.84 39.63
C LYS A 185 10.92 21.32 40.93
N GLU A 186 9.60 21.15 41.11
CA GLU A 186 8.91 21.51 42.35
C GLU A 186 9.35 20.63 43.54
N THR A 187 9.60 19.33 43.35
CA THR A 187 10.13 18.46 44.41
C THR A 187 11.58 18.79 44.76
N CYS A 188 12.43 19.09 43.77
CA CYS A 188 13.79 19.57 44.00
C CYS A 188 13.81 20.91 44.75
N GLU A 189 12.91 21.85 44.44
CA GLU A 189 12.78 23.12 45.18
C GLU A 189 12.33 22.88 46.63
N LYS A 190 11.32 22.01 46.86
CA LYS A 190 10.89 21.59 48.20
C LYS A 190 12.05 20.99 49.01
N LEU A 191 12.74 19.98 48.48
CA LEU A 191 13.90 19.35 49.12
C LEU A 191 15.05 20.35 49.36
N THR A 192 15.25 21.33 48.48
CA THR A 192 16.23 22.40 48.66
C THR A 192 15.85 23.33 49.81
N THR A 193 14.56 23.66 49.98
CA THR A 193 14.10 24.44 51.15
C THR A 193 14.19 23.65 52.44
N GLU A 194 13.85 22.36 52.43
CA GLU A 194 13.94 21.48 53.59
C GLU A 194 15.40 21.30 54.04
N CYS A 195 16.32 21.00 53.12
CA CYS A 195 17.75 20.89 53.41
C CYS A 195 18.35 22.21 53.94
N ASN A 196 17.92 23.37 53.42
CA ASN A 196 18.33 24.66 53.98
C ASN A 196 17.75 24.90 55.38
N ASN A 197 16.50 24.52 55.64
CA ASN A 197 15.90 24.62 56.98
C ASN A 197 16.64 23.73 57.99
N SER A 198 16.95 22.47 57.64
CA SER A 198 17.78 21.58 58.47
C SER A 198 19.18 22.14 58.71
N ARG A 199 19.81 22.76 57.70
CA ARG A 199 21.13 23.38 57.84
C ARG A 199 21.09 24.60 58.77
N ILE A 200 20.07 25.46 58.65
CA ILE A 200 19.85 26.59 59.57
C ILE A 200 19.66 26.06 61.00
N GLN A 201 18.84 25.02 61.18
CA GLN A 201 18.60 24.41 62.49
C GLN A 201 19.90 23.82 63.09
N THR A 202 20.74 23.21 62.27
CA THR A 202 22.06 22.70 62.68
C THR A 202 22.97 23.86 63.12
N MET A 203 23.08 24.93 62.32
CA MET A 203 23.85 26.12 62.69
C MET A 203 23.36 26.78 63.99
N THR A 204 22.05 26.81 64.26
CA THR A 204 21.53 27.33 65.54
C THR A 204 21.90 26.46 66.73
N LEU A 205 21.96 25.13 66.56
CA LEU A 205 22.42 24.20 67.60
C LEU A 205 23.94 24.29 67.82
N GLU A 206 24.72 24.51 66.75
CA GLU A 206 26.16 24.79 66.84
C GLU A 206 26.43 26.10 67.57
N GLU A 207 25.67 27.18 67.29
CA GLU A 207 25.74 28.43 68.04
C GLU A 207 25.37 28.26 69.53
N GLU A 208 24.35 27.47 69.84
CA GLU A 208 24.00 27.17 71.24
C GLU A 208 25.06 26.34 71.97
N LEU A 209 25.69 25.39 71.28
CA LEU A 209 26.78 24.58 71.82
C LEU A 209 28.05 25.42 72.02
N ALA A 210 28.37 26.32 71.10
CA ALA A 210 29.46 27.29 71.26
C ALA A 210 29.23 28.18 72.50
N LYS A 211 28.04 28.80 72.62
CA LYS A 211 27.68 29.63 73.78
C LYS A 211 27.76 28.86 75.12
N LYS A 212 27.35 27.58 75.14
CA LYS A 212 27.49 26.70 76.32
C LYS A 212 28.97 26.36 76.62
N SER A 213 29.77 26.09 75.59
CA SER A 213 31.21 25.87 75.71
C SER A 213 31.93 27.09 76.29
N ASP A 214 31.57 28.30 75.83
CA ASP A 214 32.13 29.56 76.34
C ASP A 214 31.73 29.80 77.81
N THR A 215 30.49 29.52 78.20
CA THR A 215 30.10 29.60 79.63
C THR A 215 30.84 28.59 80.49
N TRP A 216 31.04 27.35 80.04
CA TRP A 216 31.83 26.35 80.77
C TRP A 216 33.32 26.70 80.82
N ALA A 217 33.85 27.37 79.80
CA ALA A 217 35.22 27.89 79.82
C ALA A 217 35.37 29.01 80.87
N TYR A 218 34.40 29.92 80.95
CA TYR A 218 34.37 30.99 81.95
C TYR A 218 34.23 30.44 83.38
N GLU A 219 33.26 29.55 83.64
CA GLU A 219 33.08 28.90 84.95
C GLU A 219 34.34 28.14 85.37
N LYS A 220 35.00 27.45 84.43
CA LYS A 220 36.28 26.76 84.67
C LYS A 220 37.41 27.73 84.98
N GLU A 221 37.49 28.87 84.31
CA GLU A 221 38.49 29.90 84.60
C GLU A 221 38.24 30.56 85.97
N GLU A 222 37.00 30.89 86.31
CA GLU A 222 36.62 31.43 87.62
C GLU A 222 36.97 30.45 88.74
N MET A 223 36.60 29.17 88.61
CA MET A 223 37.00 28.13 89.55
C MET A 223 38.52 27.93 89.63
N THR A 224 39.23 28.03 88.51
CA THR A 224 40.70 27.96 88.48
C THR A 224 41.33 29.14 89.22
N ASN A 225 40.77 30.34 89.08
CA ASN A 225 41.23 31.55 89.75
C ASN A 225 40.88 31.54 91.25
N HIS A 226 39.73 30.98 91.63
CA HIS A 226 39.40 30.72 93.05
C HIS A 226 40.38 29.71 93.68
N VAL A 227 40.74 28.64 92.97
CA VAL A 227 41.78 27.69 93.43
C VAL A 227 43.15 28.36 93.57
N LYS A 228 43.56 29.24 92.64
CA LYS A 228 44.79 30.04 92.79
C LYS A 228 44.75 30.91 94.05
N GLN A 229 43.63 31.60 94.31
CA GLN A 229 43.46 32.43 95.50
C GLN A 229 43.59 31.61 96.79
N LEU A 230 42.93 30.44 96.87
CA LEU A 230 43.04 29.54 98.02
C LEU A 230 44.48 29.00 98.21
N VAL A 231 45.28 28.89 97.14
CA VAL A 231 46.72 28.56 97.25
C VAL A 231 47.50 29.75 97.82
N THR A 232 47.29 30.98 97.35
CA THR A 232 47.98 32.16 97.92
C THR A 232 47.57 32.45 99.37
N ASP A 233 46.30 32.20 99.73
CA ASP A 233 45.80 32.34 101.10
C ASP A 233 46.44 31.29 102.03
N LYS A 234 46.62 30.06 101.52
CA LYS A 234 47.36 28.99 102.21
C LYS A 234 48.85 29.32 102.36
N GLU A 235 49.49 29.88 101.34
CA GLU A 235 50.91 30.25 101.39
C GLU A 235 51.18 31.41 102.35
N THR A 236 50.31 32.42 102.37
CA THR A 236 50.39 33.53 103.35
C THR A 236 50.10 33.05 104.78
N LEU A 237 49.12 32.16 104.99
CA LEU A 237 48.94 31.49 106.29
C LEU A 237 50.18 30.69 106.72
N GLN A 238 50.83 29.98 105.79
CA GLN A 238 52.09 29.27 106.09
C GLN A 238 53.27 30.21 106.37
N ALA A 239 53.30 31.41 105.79
CA ALA A 239 54.27 32.45 106.14
C ALA A 239 54.02 32.96 107.56
N ASN A 240 52.78 33.33 107.89
CA ASN A 240 52.38 33.81 109.22
C ASN A 240 52.70 32.77 110.31
N PHE A 241 52.36 31.49 110.12
CA PHE A 241 52.70 30.43 111.07
C PHE A 241 54.22 30.22 111.24
N LYS A 242 55.03 30.46 110.20
CA LYS A 242 56.50 30.42 110.32
C LYS A 242 57.03 31.61 111.12
N GLU A 243 56.44 32.79 110.96
CA GLU A 243 56.83 33.98 111.70
C GLU A 243 56.38 33.94 113.16
N GLU A 244 55.19 33.42 113.46
CA GLU A 244 54.77 33.10 114.84
C GLU A 244 55.70 32.08 115.49
N LEU A 245 56.09 31.01 114.78
CA LEU A 245 57.09 30.05 115.26
C LEU A 245 58.47 30.70 115.50
N PHE A 246 58.87 31.66 114.66
CA PHE A 246 60.11 32.41 114.86
C PHE A 246 60.04 33.30 116.10
N GLN A 247 58.95 34.05 116.30
CA GLN A 247 58.75 34.86 117.50
C GLN A 247 58.62 34.00 118.78
N CYS A 248 58.02 32.82 118.70
CA CYS A 248 57.97 31.88 119.83
C CYS A 248 59.36 31.37 120.20
N LYS A 249 60.20 31.02 119.22
CA LYS A 249 61.62 30.66 119.47
C LYS A 249 62.41 31.82 120.04
N GLN A 250 62.24 33.03 119.52
CA GLN A 250 62.90 34.22 120.07
C GLN A 250 62.53 34.44 121.55
N ARG A 251 61.26 34.26 121.93
CA ARG A 251 60.82 34.31 123.33
C ARG A 251 61.34 33.14 124.17
N GLU A 252 61.53 31.96 123.57
CA GLU A 252 62.17 30.80 124.22
C GLU A 252 63.65 31.07 124.50
N ASP A 253 64.40 31.62 123.54
CA ASP A 253 65.80 32.03 123.69
C ASP A 253 65.96 33.19 124.70
N GLU A 254 65.03 34.15 124.73
CA GLU A 254 64.96 35.22 125.74
C GLU A 254 64.70 34.65 127.15
N LEU A 255 63.78 33.68 127.29
CA LEU A 255 63.52 33.01 128.57
C LEU A 255 64.69 32.13 129.03
N ILE A 256 65.38 31.45 128.12
CA ILE A 256 66.62 30.70 128.41
C ILE A 256 67.71 31.68 128.90
N SER A 257 67.85 32.82 128.24
CA SER A 257 68.81 33.87 128.63
C SER A 257 68.50 34.44 130.02
N GLU A 258 67.22 34.64 130.36
CA GLU A 258 66.78 35.11 131.68
C GLU A 258 66.95 34.03 132.77
N VAL A 259 66.74 32.76 132.45
CA VAL A 259 67.04 31.62 133.35
C VAL A 259 68.54 31.51 133.60
N GLU A 260 69.39 31.71 132.58
CA GLU A 260 70.85 31.82 132.77
C GLU A 260 71.23 33.03 133.63
N ARG A 261 70.57 34.19 133.43
CA ARG A 261 70.81 35.40 134.22
C ARG A 261 70.49 35.16 135.70
N LEU A 262 69.32 34.59 136.00
CA LEU A 262 68.88 34.22 137.35
C LEU A 262 69.76 33.12 137.97
N SER A 263 70.29 32.20 137.16
CA SER A 263 71.23 31.19 137.63
C SER A 263 72.57 31.82 138.04
N LYS A 264 73.10 32.76 137.25
CA LYS A 264 74.33 33.52 137.57
C LYS A 264 74.14 34.44 138.77
N GLU A 265 72.97 35.07 138.91
CA GLU A 265 72.59 35.92 140.05
C GLU A 265 72.48 35.10 141.36
N LYS A 266 71.96 33.87 141.28
CA LYS A 266 71.92 32.90 142.39
C LYS A 266 73.33 32.42 142.80
N GLU A 267 74.26 32.29 141.87
CA GLU A 267 75.64 31.85 142.13
C GLU A 267 76.50 32.99 142.72
N GLN A 268 76.31 34.23 142.24
CA GLN A 268 77.02 35.41 142.75
C GLN A 268 76.71 35.74 144.22
N LEU A 269 75.52 35.42 144.72
CA LEU A 269 75.14 35.65 146.12
C LEU A 269 75.90 34.79 147.15
N HIS A 270 76.63 33.76 146.73
CA HIS A 270 77.40 32.88 147.64
C HIS A 270 78.91 33.24 147.73
N LEU A 271 79.40 34.22 146.95
CA LEU A 271 80.83 34.57 146.87
C LEU A 271 81.16 36.02 147.29
N SER A 272 80.49 36.47 148.35
CA SER A 272 80.99 37.37 149.42
C SER A 272 81.97 38.52 149.07
N ILE A 273 81.46 39.76 149.21
CA ILE A 273 82.13 40.87 149.92
C ILE A 273 83.64 41.06 149.60
N GLN A 274 84.00 41.49 148.39
CA GLN A 274 85.27 42.20 148.14
C GLN A 274 85.29 42.93 146.78
N GLY A 275 86.08 44.01 146.68
CA GLY A 275 86.47 44.64 145.40
C GLY A 275 85.55 45.77 144.90
N SER A 276 86.04 47.01 144.92
CA SER A 276 85.38 48.18 144.34
C SER A 276 86.12 48.68 143.09
N SER A 277 85.43 49.46 142.23
CA SER A 277 86.01 50.28 141.12
C SER A 277 86.54 49.48 139.90
N HIS A 278 86.76 50.02 138.69
CA HIS A 278 86.31 51.28 138.05
C HIS A 278 86.45 51.20 136.50
N GLN A 279 85.71 52.09 135.80
CA GLN A 279 85.83 52.61 134.41
C GLN A 279 86.90 52.10 133.37
N LYS A 280 86.39 51.85 132.13
CA LYS A 280 86.78 52.42 130.80
C LYS A 280 87.80 51.76 129.83
N SER A 281 87.56 52.07 128.54
CA SER A 281 88.42 52.02 127.32
C SER A 281 88.74 50.65 126.70
N GLY A 282 89.02 50.50 125.39
CA GLY A 282 89.03 51.45 124.24
C GLY A 282 88.05 51.01 123.11
N SER A 283 87.74 51.74 122.02
CA SER A 283 88.49 52.66 121.11
C SER A 283 89.02 51.98 119.83
N GLU A 284 89.19 52.66 118.68
CA GLU A 284 88.81 54.04 118.30
C GLU A 284 87.58 54.03 117.33
N GLU A 285 87.44 54.53 116.09
CA GLU A 285 88.12 55.41 115.07
C GLU A 285 86.96 55.85 114.10
N LEU A 286 86.80 57.02 113.45
CA LEU A 286 87.66 57.93 112.66
C LEU A 286 88.12 57.29 111.31
N VAL A 287 87.66 57.64 110.09
CA VAL A 287 87.26 58.88 109.34
C VAL A 287 88.41 59.54 108.56
N GLU A 288 88.46 59.27 107.24
CA GLU A 288 89.02 60.05 106.10
C GLU A 288 88.87 59.14 104.85
N ASP A 289 88.09 59.41 103.79
CA ASP A 289 87.66 60.60 103.04
C ASP A 289 88.77 61.35 102.26
N LYS A 290 88.47 61.67 101.00
CA LYS A 290 89.23 62.56 100.08
C LYS A 290 90.73 62.30 99.84
N LYS A 291 91.13 61.05 99.52
CA LYS A 291 92.38 60.85 98.74
C LYS A 291 92.41 59.79 97.63
N MET A 292 91.25 59.32 97.17
CA MET A 292 91.12 58.51 95.93
C MET A 292 90.40 59.24 94.76
N ASN A 293 89.79 60.40 95.00
CA ASN A 293 89.03 61.17 93.99
C ASN A 293 89.92 62.05 93.09
N VAL A 294 91.06 61.51 92.66
CA VAL A 294 91.91 62.08 91.58
C VAL A 294 92.18 60.97 90.57
N LYS A 295 92.59 59.79 91.07
CA LYS A 295 92.79 58.58 90.25
C LYS A 295 91.51 58.02 89.63
N TYR A 296 90.34 58.41 90.12
CA TYR A 296 89.03 58.06 89.52
C TYR A 296 88.62 58.99 88.37
N GLN A 297 89.26 60.16 88.23
CA GLN A 297 89.07 61.06 87.10
C GLN A 297 89.87 60.56 85.89
N GLU A 298 91.17 60.29 86.09
CA GLU A 298 92.10 59.79 85.07
C GLU A 298 91.61 58.46 84.46
N LEU A 299 91.15 57.52 85.30
CA LEU A 299 90.62 56.23 84.86
C LEU A 299 89.30 56.34 84.06
N LYS A 300 88.61 57.49 84.13
CA LYS A 300 87.38 57.73 83.36
C LYS A 300 87.70 58.31 81.98
N GLU A 301 88.66 59.21 81.86
CA GLU A 301 89.05 59.78 80.55
C GLU A 301 89.69 58.71 79.64
N ASP A 302 90.48 57.79 80.21
CA ASP A 302 90.94 56.59 79.50
C ASP A 302 89.77 55.65 79.13
N HIS A 303 88.74 55.50 79.98
CA HIS A 303 87.56 54.68 79.68
C HIS A 303 86.70 55.26 78.57
N ASP A 304 86.46 56.57 78.57
CA ASP A 304 85.65 57.26 77.56
C ASP A 304 86.38 57.29 76.19
N LEU A 305 87.72 57.35 76.18
CA LEU A 305 88.52 57.13 74.95
C LEU A 305 88.46 55.69 74.45
N LEU A 306 88.47 54.69 75.36
CA LEU A 306 88.26 53.28 75.02
C LEU A 306 86.85 53.01 74.48
N LEU A 307 85.84 53.73 74.99
CA LEU A 307 84.46 53.66 74.53
C LEU A 307 84.33 54.19 73.09
N ILE A 308 84.93 55.35 72.79
CA ILE A 308 84.95 55.93 71.44
C ILE A 308 85.75 55.04 70.46
N ALA A 309 86.83 54.39 70.91
CA ALA A 309 87.56 53.40 70.13
C ALA A 309 86.71 52.13 69.86
N LYS A 310 85.96 51.65 70.87
CA LYS A 310 85.04 50.52 70.76
C LYS A 310 83.88 50.82 69.81
N GLU A 311 83.23 51.98 69.93
CA GLU A 311 82.16 52.40 69.02
C GLU A 311 82.64 52.51 67.57
N LYS A 312 83.88 52.96 67.33
CA LYS A 312 84.49 52.91 66.00
C LYS A 312 84.68 51.48 65.51
N LEU A 313 85.22 50.59 66.34
CA LEU A 313 85.43 49.19 65.95
C LEU A 313 84.10 48.46 65.69
N GLU A 314 83.08 48.70 66.51
CA GLU A 314 81.73 48.14 66.33
C GLU A 314 81.05 48.72 65.09
N LYS A 315 81.29 49.99 64.74
CA LYS A 315 80.78 50.62 63.52
C LYS A 315 81.48 50.11 62.26
N ASP A 316 82.80 49.95 62.26
CA ASP A 316 83.55 49.37 61.14
C ASP A 316 83.20 47.87 60.96
N LEU A 317 83.00 47.13 62.06
CA LEU A 317 82.56 45.73 62.02
C LEU A 317 81.10 45.59 61.53
N ALA A 318 80.19 46.48 61.96
CA ALA A 318 78.83 46.55 61.44
C ALA A 318 78.82 46.92 59.94
N GLN A 319 79.71 47.83 59.51
CA GLN A 319 79.83 48.20 58.10
C GLN A 319 80.45 47.09 57.25
N GLN A 320 81.26 46.18 57.82
CA GLN A 320 81.66 44.93 57.14
C GLN A 320 80.51 43.90 57.10
N LEU A 321 79.75 43.73 58.18
CA LEU A 321 78.57 42.84 58.21
C LEU A 321 77.48 43.27 57.21
N GLN A 322 77.24 44.58 57.06
CA GLN A 322 76.29 45.11 56.07
C GLN A 322 76.75 44.89 54.61
N ASN A 323 78.06 44.76 54.38
CA ASN A 323 78.61 44.34 53.08
C ASN A 323 78.57 42.81 52.88
N PHE A 324 78.32 42.02 53.93
CA PHE A 324 77.98 40.60 53.81
C PHE A 324 76.49 40.38 53.56
N SER A 325 75.58 41.10 54.23
CA SER A 325 74.14 40.97 53.93
C SER A 325 73.81 41.33 52.48
N ALA A 326 74.44 42.38 51.93
CA ALA A 326 74.31 42.72 50.51
C ALA A 326 74.85 41.65 49.54
N ARG A 327 75.70 40.71 50.02
CA ARG A 327 76.10 39.51 49.27
C ARG A 327 75.13 38.35 49.49
N ASP A 328 74.62 38.17 50.71
CA ASP A 328 73.64 37.14 51.00
C ASP A 328 72.29 37.43 50.31
N ASP A 329 71.88 38.69 50.15
CA ASP A 329 70.72 39.10 49.34
C ASP A 329 70.93 38.79 47.84
N ILE A 330 72.15 39.00 47.32
CA ILE A 330 72.51 38.64 45.93
C ILE A 330 72.60 37.11 45.78
N VAL A 331 73.10 36.39 46.78
CA VAL A 331 73.14 34.91 46.78
C VAL A 331 71.75 34.32 46.99
N ALA A 332 70.85 34.98 47.72
CA ALA A 332 69.46 34.56 47.92
C ALA A 332 68.61 34.83 46.67
N THR A 333 68.80 35.97 45.99
CA THR A 333 68.15 36.23 44.69
C THR A 333 68.70 35.32 43.60
N LEU A 334 70.02 35.13 43.48
CA LEU A 334 70.60 34.16 42.55
C LEU A 334 70.22 32.71 42.90
N ARG A 335 70.08 32.35 44.18
CA ARG A 335 69.52 31.04 44.57
C ARG A 335 68.06 30.93 44.16
N SER A 336 67.23 31.92 44.45
CA SER A 336 65.81 31.94 44.03
C SER A 336 65.66 31.82 42.51
N GLU A 337 66.52 32.51 41.76
CA GLU A 337 66.52 32.49 40.29
C GLU A 337 67.08 31.16 39.73
N VAL A 338 68.11 30.57 40.35
CA VAL A 338 68.60 29.21 40.01
C VAL A 338 67.62 28.12 40.43
N GLU A 339 66.92 28.25 41.55
CA GLU A 339 65.87 27.34 42.02
C GLU A 339 64.65 27.44 41.09
N SER A 340 64.28 28.66 40.66
CA SER A 340 63.24 28.92 39.65
C SER A 340 63.60 28.29 38.31
N LEU A 341 64.80 28.56 37.77
CA LEU A 341 65.27 28.00 36.50
C LEU A 341 65.47 26.48 36.58
N SER A 342 65.92 25.95 37.72
CA SER A 342 66.01 24.50 37.98
C SER A 342 64.63 23.85 37.99
N ASN A 343 63.64 24.47 38.64
CA ASN A 343 62.26 23.98 38.66
C ASN A 343 61.57 24.12 37.29
N GLN A 344 61.85 25.18 36.54
CA GLN A 344 61.39 25.32 35.15
C GLN A 344 62.01 24.25 34.24
N LEU A 345 63.33 24.04 34.31
CA LEU A 345 64.01 23.01 33.52
C LEU A 345 63.57 21.59 33.93
N SER A 346 63.29 21.37 35.23
CA SER A 346 62.69 20.13 35.75
C SER A 346 61.27 19.93 35.23
N HIS A 347 60.47 21.00 35.16
CA HIS A 347 59.12 20.96 34.60
C HIS A 347 59.13 20.73 33.09
N GLU A 348 59.94 21.43 32.31
CA GLU A 348 60.12 21.21 30.87
C GLU A 348 60.64 19.81 30.57
N THR A 349 61.65 19.32 31.31
CA THR A 349 62.14 17.94 31.12
C THR A 349 61.14 16.89 31.59
N ALA A 350 60.24 17.18 32.54
CA ALA A 350 59.10 16.31 32.85
C ALA A 350 58.05 16.32 31.73
N VAL A 351 57.65 17.50 31.24
CA VAL A 351 56.70 17.69 30.13
C VAL A 351 57.21 17.00 28.87
N HIS A 352 58.43 17.29 28.41
CA HIS A 352 59.01 16.64 27.22
C HIS A 352 59.20 15.12 27.41
N LYS A 353 59.50 14.64 28.62
CA LYS A 353 59.57 13.19 28.91
C LYS A 353 58.19 12.55 28.88
N GLU A 354 57.11 13.29 29.15
CA GLU A 354 55.74 12.84 28.98
C GLU A 354 55.23 12.97 27.54
N GLU A 355 55.62 14.00 26.79
CA GLU A 355 55.40 14.09 25.34
C GLU A 355 56.10 12.95 24.60
N ILE A 356 57.33 12.61 24.96
CA ILE A 356 58.05 11.45 24.42
C ILE A 356 57.36 10.13 24.81
N LYS A 357 56.72 10.03 25.98
CA LYS A 357 55.85 8.89 26.32
C LYS A 357 54.60 8.86 25.43
N LYS A 358 53.91 10.00 25.27
CA LYS A 358 52.69 10.14 24.45
C LYS A 358 52.97 9.84 22.96
N LEU A 359 54.07 10.33 22.40
CA LEU A 359 54.52 10.02 21.04
C LEU A 359 54.91 8.55 20.87
N LYS A 360 55.56 7.92 21.87
CA LYS A 360 55.84 6.48 21.82
C LYS A 360 54.57 5.64 21.94
N ALA A 361 53.63 6.03 22.80
CA ALA A 361 52.32 5.39 22.90
C ALA A 361 51.56 5.51 21.58
N TYR A 362 51.51 6.71 20.97
CA TYR A 362 50.88 6.96 19.68
C TYR A 362 51.53 6.16 18.53
N ALA A 363 52.85 6.05 18.50
CA ALA A 363 53.56 5.21 17.52
C ALA A 363 53.31 3.70 17.70
N VAL A 364 53.12 3.23 18.94
CA VAL A 364 52.67 1.85 19.22
C VAL A 364 51.20 1.68 18.84
N LYS A 365 50.36 2.68 19.09
CA LYS A 365 48.92 2.66 18.79
C LYS A 365 48.68 2.59 17.28
N LEU A 366 49.27 3.49 16.49
CA LEU A 366 49.27 3.43 15.03
C LEU A 366 49.77 2.09 14.47
N LYS A 367 50.81 1.51 15.09
CA LYS A 367 51.33 0.21 14.67
C LYS A 367 50.37 -0.94 15.00
N ARG A 368 49.61 -0.83 16.10
CA ARG A 368 48.58 -1.80 16.49
C ARG A 368 47.33 -1.65 15.63
N GLU A 369 46.83 -0.43 15.45
CA GLU A 369 45.72 -0.07 14.57
C GLU A 369 45.97 -0.59 13.14
N LEU A 370 47.20 -0.46 12.62
CA LEU A 370 47.59 -1.02 11.32
C LEU A 370 47.51 -2.56 11.28
N SER A 371 47.92 -3.26 12.35
CA SER A 371 47.77 -4.72 12.43
C SER A 371 46.32 -5.17 12.65
N GLU A 372 45.52 -4.39 13.37
CA GLU A 372 44.10 -4.71 13.62
C GLU A 372 43.24 -4.44 12.38
N SER A 373 43.54 -3.42 11.59
CA SER A 373 42.94 -3.25 10.26
C SER A 373 43.28 -4.44 9.33
N LEU A 374 44.53 -4.91 9.35
CA LEU A 374 44.96 -6.09 8.57
C LEU A 374 44.33 -7.41 9.06
N GLU A 375 43.94 -7.48 10.33
CA GLU A 375 43.19 -8.61 10.91
C GLU A 375 41.69 -8.51 10.59
N LYS A 376 41.10 -7.29 10.65
CA LYS A 376 39.72 -6.96 10.23
C LYS A 376 39.50 -7.21 8.73
N GLU A 377 40.51 -7.06 7.88
CA GLU A 377 40.37 -7.25 6.43
C GLU A 377 40.08 -8.72 6.06
N LYS A 378 40.59 -9.70 6.84
CA LYS A 378 40.41 -11.14 6.57
C LYS A 378 38.94 -11.59 6.56
N PRO A 379 38.12 -11.34 7.61
CA PRO A 379 36.71 -11.70 7.58
C PRO A 379 35.94 -10.97 6.48
N LEU A 380 36.27 -9.71 6.14
CA LEU A 380 35.67 -9.03 5.00
C LEU A 380 36.03 -9.69 3.66
N GLN A 381 37.27 -10.15 3.46
CA GLN A 381 37.65 -10.92 2.26
C GLN A 381 36.90 -12.26 2.18
N GLU A 382 36.66 -12.93 3.32
CA GLU A 382 35.88 -14.18 3.37
C GLU A 382 34.36 -13.95 3.19
N GLU A 383 33.82 -12.84 3.69
CA GLU A 383 32.43 -12.42 3.50
C GLU A 383 32.18 -11.96 2.05
N VAL A 384 33.09 -11.21 1.43
CA VAL A 384 33.05 -10.92 -0.01
C VAL A 384 33.11 -12.22 -0.82
N ARG A 385 33.84 -13.24 -0.36
CA ARG A 385 33.88 -14.56 -1.00
C ARG A 385 32.55 -15.31 -0.88
N THR A 386 31.88 -15.30 0.29
CA THR A 386 30.56 -15.94 0.45
C THR A 386 29.45 -15.18 -0.28
N LEU A 387 29.45 -13.85 -0.25
CA LEU A 387 28.54 -13.01 -1.03
C LEU A 387 28.73 -13.20 -2.54
N THR A 388 29.97 -13.35 -3.02
CA THR A 388 30.24 -13.67 -4.43
C THR A 388 29.68 -15.06 -4.80
N GLN A 389 29.80 -16.07 -3.92
CA GLN A 389 29.20 -17.39 -4.15
C GLN A 389 27.66 -17.34 -4.09
N ALA A 390 27.08 -16.54 -3.21
CA ALA A 390 25.63 -16.31 -3.15
C ALA A 390 25.11 -15.64 -4.44
N LEU A 391 25.78 -14.59 -4.91
CA LEU A 391 25.46 -13.90 -6.17
C LEU A 391 25.52 -14.85 -7.38
N ILE A 392 26.50 -15.76 -7.43
CA ILE A 392 26.61 -16.78 -8.48
C ILE A 392 25.43 -17.77 -8.40
N ALA A 393 25.06 -18.22 -7.19
CA ALA A 393 23.93 -19.13 -6.99
C ALA A 393 22.57 -18.47 -7.28
N GLU A 394 22.42 -17.18 -6.99
CA GLU A 394 21.23 -16.40 -7.32
C GLU A 394 21.13 -16.11 -8.82
N LYS A 395 22.25 -15.81 -9.48
CA LYS A 395 22.32 -15.67 -10.95
C LYS A 395 22.03 -16.99 -11.66
N ALA A 396 22.38 -18.15 -11.08
CA ALA A 396 21.97 -19.45 -11.59
C ALA A 396 20.43 -19.61 -11.53
N LYS A 397 19.81 -19.35 -10.36
CA LYS A 397 18.34 -19.36 -10.22
C LYS A 397 17.64 -18.38 -11.17
N PHE A 398 18.24 -17.21 -11.42
CA PHE A 398 17.70 -16.24 -12.37
C PHE A 398 17.75 -16.76 -13.81
N ASN A 399 18.82 -17.46 -14.20
CA ASN A 399 18.89 -18.14 -15.49
C ASN A 399 17.85 -19.27 -15.60
N ASP A 400 17.66 -20.08 -14.56
CA ASP A 400 16.63 -21.14 -14.55
C ASP A 400 15.21 -20.54 -14.68
N MET A 401 14.93 -19.45 -13.96
CA MET A 401 13.68 -18.69 -14.05
C MET A 401 13.48 -18.09 -15.45
N THR A 402 14.55 -17.57 -16.06
CA THR A 402 14.54 -17.03 -17.43
C THR A 402 14.28 -18.14 -18.46
N SER A 403 14.85 -19.34 -18.26
CA SER A 403 14.58 -20.50 -19.10
C SER A 403 13.11 -20.93 -19.04
N SER A 404 12.54 -21.03 -17.84
CA SER A 404 11.11 -21.36 -17.67
C SER A 404 10.16 -20.28 -18.22
N MET A 405 10.57 -19.00 -18.16
CA MET A 405 9.83 -17.90 -18.80
C MET A 405 9.93 -17.94 -20.33
N ASN A 406 11.07 -18.37 -20.89
CA ASN A 406 11.22 -18.60 -22.34
C ASN A 406 10.42 -19.82 -22.83
N GLU A 407 10.30 -20.88 -22.04
CA GLU A 407 9.38 -21.99 -22.32
C GLU A 407 7.92 -21.50 -22.32
N SER A 408 7.54 -20.69 -21.32
CA SER A 408 6.20 -20.07 -21.23
C SER A 408 5.89 -19.12 -22.40
N LEU A 409 6.90 -18.42 -22.92
CA LEU A 409 6.80 -17.61 -24.14
C LEU A 409 6.64 -18.48 -25.39
N SER A 410 7.37 -19.59 -25.49
CA SER A 410 7.20 -20.55 -26.59
C SER A 410 5.81 -21.19 -26.60
N ASP A 411 5.24 -21.48 -25.44
CA ASP A 411 3.86 -21.97 -25.32
C ASP A 411 2.82 -20.90 -25.69
N TYR A 412 3.11 -19.61 -25.41
CA TYR A 412 2.27 -18.50 -25.86
C TYR A 412 2.33 -18.31 -27.38
N ASP A 413 3.51 -18.39 -28.00
CA ASP A 413 3.68 -18.35 -29.46
C ASP A 413 2.98 -19.54 -30.14
N ASN A 414 3.08 -20.75 -29.57
CA ASN A 414 2.35 -21.93 -30.04
C ASN A 414 0.82 -21.72 -29.98
N LEU A 415 0.30 -21.14 -28.88
CA LEU A 415 -1.12 -20.85 -28.73
C LEU A 415 -1.59 -19.73 -29.68
N SER A 416 -0.73 -18.75 -29.96
CA SER A 416 -0.95 -17.69 -30.96
C SER A 416 -1.04 -18.27 -32.38
N GLN A 417 -0.16 -19.20 -32.73
CA GLN A 417 -0.22 -19.90 -34.02
C GLN A 417 -1.50 -20.73 -34.18
N GLN A 418 -1.93 -21.44 -33.13
CA GLN A 418 -3.23 -22.15 -33.13
C GLN A 418 -4.42 -21.18 -33.32
N LEU A 419 -4.38 -19.99 -32.73
CA LEU A 419 -5.41 -18.96 -32.93
C LEU A 419 -5.44 -18.45 -34.39
N ILE A 420 -4.29 -18.35 -35.05
CA ILE A 420 -4.18 -17.96 -36.46
C ILE A 420 -4.72 -19.07 -37.38
N GLU A 421 -4.41 -20.33 -37.08
CA GLU A 421 -4.92 -21.48 -37.85
C GLU A 421 -6.44 -21.63 -37.71
N GLU A 422 -7.00 -21.45 -36.50
CA GLU A 422 -8.45 -21.40 -36.30
C GLU A 422 -9.14 -20.20 -36.99
N LYS A 423 -8.49 -19.02 -37.04
CA LYS A 423 -8.98 -17.89 -37.86
C LYS A 423 -9.04 -18.25 -39.34
N LYS A 424 -7.99 -18.88 -39.88
CA LYS A 424 -7.95 -19.35 -41.28
C LYS A 424 -9.01 -20.42 -41.55
N ASN A 425 -9.20 -21.39 -40.66
CA ASN A 425 -10.25 -22.40 -40.76
C ASN A 425 -11.65 -21.75 -40.79
N LYS A 426 -11.87 -20.72 -39.97
CA LYS A 426 -13.12 -19.94 -39.96
C LYS A 426 -13.34 -19.15 -41.25
N GLU A 427 -12.30 -18.56 -41.83
CA GLU A 427 -12.36 -17.85 -43.11
C GLU A 427 -12.66 -18.79 -44.29
N GLU A 428 -12.05 -19.98 -44.32
CA GLU A 428 -12.36 -21.02 -45.30
C GLU A 428 -13.82 -21.52 -45.16
N LEU A 429 -14.33 -21.65 -43.93
CA LEU A 429 -15.74 -21.97 -43.69
C LEU A 429 -16.70 -20.85 -44.12
N LEU A 430 -16.28 -19.58 -44.00
CA LEU A 430 -17.03 -18.41 -44.47
C LEU A 430 -17.10 -18.37 -46.00
N LEU A 431 -16.00 -18.72 -46.69
CA LEU A 431 -15.94 -18.86 -48.14
C LEU A 431 -16.75 -20.08 -48.64
N MET A 432 -16.89 -21.12 -47.83
CA MET A 432 -17.79 -22.25 -48.11
C MET A 432 -19.26 -21.81 -48.01
N LEU A 433 -19.60 -21.01 -46.98
CA LEU A 433 -20.94 -20.44 -46.81
C LEU A 433 -21.30 -19.46 -47.93
N SER A 434 -20.39 -18.59 -48.38
CA SER A 434 -20.68 -17.65 -49.47
C SER A 434 -21.04 -18.38 -50.77
N LYS A 435 -20.29 -19.43 -51.12
CA LYS A 435 -20.57 -20.28 -52.28
C LYS A 435 -21.92 -20.99 -52.18
N LEU A 436 -22.28 -21.49 -50.99
CA LEU A 436 -23.60 -22.08 -50.75
C LEU A 436 -24.74 -21.05 -50.86
N THR A 437 -24.50 -19.78 -50.51
CA THR A 437 -25.50 -18.71 -50.74
C THR A 437 -25.60 -18.28 -52.20
N GLU A 438 -24.49 -18.29 -52.96
CA GLU A 438 -24.52 -18.07 -54.42
C GLU A 438 -25.23 -19.23 -55.14
N GLU A 439 -24.93 -20.48 -54.80
CA GLU A 439 -25.59 -21.67 -55.33
C GLU A 439 -27.09 -21.69 -55.01
N LYS A 440 -27.48 -21.27 -53.79
CA LYS A 440 -28.90 -21.04 -53.45
C LYS A 440 -29.52 -19.97 -54.34
N ALA A 441 -28.88 -18.83 -54.54
CA ALA A 441 -29.41 -17.74 -55.36
C ALA A 441 -29.60 -18.17 -56.83
N MET A 442 -28.62 -18.88 -57.41
CA MET A 442 -28.74 -19.41 -58.77
C MET A 442 -29.89 -20.44 -58.90
N MET A 443 -30.13 -21.27 -57.88
CA MET A 443 -31.29 -22.17 -57.83
C MET A 443 -32.63 -21.42 -57.69
N GLU A 444 -32.65 -20.30 -56.97
CA GLU A 444 -33.82 -19.44 -56.77
C GLU A 444 -34.18 -18.69 -58.08
N ASP A 445 -33.18 -18.18 -58.81
CA ASP A 445 -33.34 -17.59 -60.13
C ASP A 445 -33.71 -18.60 -61.22
N ALA A 446 -33.14 -19.81 -61.20
CA ALA A 446 -33.55 -20.91 -62.07
C ALA A 446 -35.03 -21.27 -61.84
N HIS A 447 -35.46 -21.33 -60.57
CA HIS A 447 -36.86 -21.57 -60.22
C HIS A 447 -37.79 -20.42 -60.64
N ASN A 448 -37.34 -19.17 -60.58
CA ASN A 448 -38.08 -18.00 -61.08
C ASN A 448 -38.20 -18.01 -62.62
N THR A 449 -37.14 -18.42 -63.33
CA THR A 449 -37.14 -18.59 -64.79
C THR A 449 -38.12 -19.68 -65.20
N SER A 450 -38.04 -20.87 -64.59
CA SER A 450 -38.99 -21.96 -64.82
C SER A 450 -40.43 -21.57 -64.51
N ARG A 451 -40.68 -20.70 -63.52
CA ARG A 451 -42.01 -20.16 -63.21
C ARG A 451 -42.52 -19.22 -64.31
N SER A 452 -41.66 -18.38 -64.87
CA SER A 452 -41.99 -17.48 -65.99
C SER A 452 -42.35 -18.28 -67.26
N GLU A 453 -41.59 -19.33 -67.57
CA GLU A 453 -41.92 -20.26 -68.66
C GLU A 453 -43.29 -20.94 -68.45
N LEU A 454 -43.63 -21.32 -67.21
CA LEU A 454 -44.92 -21.92 -66.85
C LEU A 454 -46.09 -20.93 -67.01
N GLU A 455 -45.86 -19.61 -66.91
CA GLU A 455 -46.84 -18.58 -67.23
C GLU A 455 -46.92 -18.31 -68.75
N ALA A 456 -45.79 -18.36 -69.47
CA ALA A 456 -45.77 -18.29 -70.94
C ALA A 456 -46.50 -19.48 -71.61
N ILE A 457 -46.40 -20.69 -71.03
CA ILE A 457 -47.14 -21.87 -71.48
C ILE A 457 -48.65 -21.71 -71.24
N LYS A 458 -49.07 -21.06 -70.15
CA LYS A 458 -50.49 -20.70 -69.93
C LYS A 458 -50.98 -19.66 -70.95
N ALA A 459 -50.16 -18.65 -71.26
CA ALA A 459 -50.50 -17.63 -72.25
C ALA A 459 -50.64 -18.21 -73.68
N THR A 460 -49.76 -19.14 -74.08
CA THR A 460 -49.87 -19.81 -75.39
C THR A 460 -51.05 -20.77 -75.46
N SER A 461 -51.39 -21.47 -74.36
CA SER A 461 -52.62 -22.28 -74.26
C SER A 461 -53.89 -21.44 -74.47
N LEU A 462 -53.97 -20.24 -73.88
CA LEU A 462 -55.07 -19.30 -74.08
C LEU A 462 -55.20 -18.83 -75.54
N ASN A 463 -54.07 -18.70 -76.23
CA ASN A 463 -54.02 -18.25 -77.62
C ASN A 463 -54.47 -19.35 -78.60
N PHE A 464 -54.11 -20.61 -78.36
CA PHE A 464 -54.64 -21.75 -79.12
C PHE A 464 -56.17 -21.88 -79.00
N GLN A 465 -56.73 -21.61 -77.82
CA GLN A 465 -58.18 -21.61 -77.62
C GLN A 465 -58.91 -20.51 -78.42
N SER A 466 -58.21 -19.42 -78.77
CA SER A 466 -58.71 -18.34 -79.64
C SER A 466 -58.61 -18.68 -81.14
N GLN A 467 -57.67 -19.51 -81.57
CA GLN A 467 -57.57 -19.97 -82.97
C GLN A 467 -58.65 -21.01 -83.33
N LEU A 468 -59.14 -21.76 -82.34
CA LEU A 468 -60.21 -22.75 -82.54
C LEU A 468 -61.54 -22.08 -82.91
N THR A 469 -61.86 -20.93 -82.32
CA THR A 469 -63.12 -20.20 -82.57
C THR A 469 -63.13 -19.49 -83.92
N GLU A 470 -61.99 -18.98 -84.40
CA GLU A 470 -61.91 -18.37 -85.73
C GLU A 470 -62.01 -19.41 -86.86
N SER A 471 -61.49 -20.63 -86.64
CA SER A 471 -61.60 -21.72 -87.62
C SER A 471 -63.06 -22.12 -87.88
N SER A 472 -63.88 -22.20 -86.83
CA SER A 472 -65.33 -22.43 -86.95
C SER A 472 -66.07 -21.30 -87.68
N ARG A 473 -65.56 -20.05 -87.65
CA ARG A 473 -66.17 -18.91 -88.36
C ARG A 473 -66.11 -19.07 -89.89
N LYS A 474 -65.01 -19.64 -90.40
CA LYS A 474 -64.76 -19.81 -91.85
C LYS A 474 -65.54 -20.97 -92.48
N LEU A 475 -66.12 -21.88 -91.69
CA LEU A 475 -66.99 -22.95 -92.19
C LEU A 475 -68.37 -22.42 -92.64
N ASN A 476 -68.85 -21.33 -92.02
CA ASN A 476 -70.20 -20.82 -92.21
C ASN A 476 -70.35 -19.93 -93.46
N GLU A 477 -69.26 -19.35 -93.98
CA GLU A 477 -69.29 -18.50 -95.17
C GLU A 477 -69.45 -19.33 -96.46
N VAL A 478 -68.86 -20.53 -96.52
CA VAL A 478 -68.94 -21.45 -97.69
C VAL A 478 -70.33 -22.06 -97.89
N ALA A 479 -71.18 -22.06 -96.86
CA ALA A 479 -72.56 -22.53 -96.96
C ALA A 479 -73.45 -21.61 -97.83
N ALA A 480 -73.14 -20.30 -97.88
CA ALA A 480 -73.99 -19.30 -98.52
C ALA A 480 -73.95 -19.31 -100.06
N GLU A 481 -72.86 -19.81 -100.68
CA GLU A 481 -72.69 -19.75 -102.15
C GLU A 481 -73.48 -20.83 -102.91
N ASN A 482 -74.01 -21.86 -102.24
CA ASN A 482 -74.71 -22.97 -102.90
C ASN A 482 -76.23 -22.73 -103.13
N GLU A 483 -76.84 -21.75 -102.47
CA GLU A 483 -78.31 -21.60 -102.51
C GLU A 483 -78.81 -20.86 -103.79
N ILE A 484 -77.99 -19.97 -104.35
CA ILE A 484 -78.31 -19.18 -105.56
C ILE A 484 -78.52 -20.08 -106.80
N LEU A 485 -77.94 -21.29 -106.82
CA LEU A 485 -78.12 -22.25 -107.92
C LEU A 485 -79.47 -23.01 -107.86
N HIS A 486 -80.20 -22.93 -106.75
CA HIS A 486 -81.50 -23.58 -106.59
C HIS A 486 -82.67 -22.76 -107.15
N GLU A 487 -82.48 -21.45 -107.36
CA GLU A 487 -83.50 -20.49 -107.79
C GLU A 487 -84.10 -20.80 -109.18
N THR A 488 -83.41 -21.57 -110.02
CA THR A 488 -83.90 -21.98 -111.34
C THR A 488 -84.75 -23.26 -111.35
N LEU A 489 -84.77 -24.05 -110.26
CA LEU A 489 -85.68 -25.22 -110.13
C LEU A 489 -87.03 -24.84 -109.49
N ALA A 490 -87.18 -23.57 -109.08
CA ALA A 490 -88.26 -23.07 -108.24
C ALA A 490 -89.56 -22.71 -109.00
N LYS A 491 -89.91 -23.40 -110.09
CA LYS A 491 -91.12 -23.10 -110.90
C LYS A 491 -92.00 -24.28 -111.32
N GLU A 492 -91.60 -25.53 -111.05
CA GLU A 492 -92.40 -26.73 -111.40
C GLU A 492 -92.66 -27.69 -110.22
N LYS A 493 -92.48 -27.21 -108.97
CA LYS A 493 -92.81 -27.98 -107.74
C LYS A 493 -93.59 -27.20 -106.68
N GLU A 494 -93.89 -25.94 -106.94
CA GLU A 494 -94.50 -24.99 -106.01
C GLU A 494 -95.87 -25.50 -105.50
N GLU A 495 -96.72 -25.99 -106.40
CA GLU A 495 -98.08 -26.48 -106.11
C GLU A 495 -98.15 -27.78 -105.29
N LEU A 496 -97.03 -28.51 -105.12
CA LEU A 496 -96.99 -29.77 -104.35
C LEU A 496 -96.21 -29.65 -103.03
N ALA A 497 -95.64 -28.48 -102.74
CA ALA A 497 -94.81 -28.22 -101.56
C ALA A 497 -95.62 -27.79 -100.32
N GLU A 498 -96.57 -26.86 -100.48
CA GLU A 498 -97.24 -26.17 -99.36
C GLU A 498 -97.87 -27.13 -98.33
N LEU A 499 -98.47 -28.23 -98.80
CA LEU A 499 -99.19 -29.18 -97.94
C LEU A 499 -98.26 -30.07 -97.10
N LYS A 500 -96.98 -30.19 -97.46
CA LYS A 500 -95.95 -30.90 -96.66
C LYS A 500 -95.12 -29.97 -95.78
N GLN A 501 -95.00 -28.69 -96.17
CA GLN A 501 -94.24 -27.68 -95.45
C GLN A 501 -94.83 -27.43 -94.04
N LYS A 502 -96.16 -27.29 -93.93
CA LYS A 502 -96.84 -27.01 -92.66
C LYS A 502 -96.71 -28.14 -91.61
N LEU A 503 -96.62 -29.40 -92.05
CA LEU A 503 -96.41 -30.54 -91.15
C LEU A 503 -94.95 -30.59 -90.64
N THR A 504 -93.99 -30.29 -91.51
CA THR A 504 -92.55 -30.42 -91.21
C THR A 504 -91.95 -29.21 -90.47
N MET A 505 -92.60 -28.05 -90.48
CA MET A 505 -92.22 -26.91 -89.64
C MET A 505 -92.49 -27.20 -88.15
N ALA A 506 -93.68 -27.66 -87.79
CA ALA A 506 -94.04 -27.96 -86.40
C ALA A 506 -93.12 -29.02 -85.75
N GLU A 507 -92.71 -30.05 -86.51
CA GLU A 507 -91.73 -31.05 -86.05
C GLU A 507 -90.31 -30.51 -85.91
N LYS A 508 -89.94 -29.45 -86.64
CA LYS A 508 -88.64 -28.78 -86.52
C LYS A 508 -88.64 -27.82 -85.34
N ASP A 509 -89.66 -27.00 -85.18
CA ASP A 509 -89.74 -26.02 -84.08
C ASP A 509 -89.78 -26.72 -82.72
N ALA A 510 -90.47 -27.86 -82.61
CA ALA A 510 -90.44 -28.70 -81.42
C ALA A 510 -89.03 -29.28 -81.12
N LYS A 511 -88.26 -29.64 -82.16
CA LYS A 511 -86.88 -30.16 -82.02
C LYS A 511 -85.89 -29.05 -81.68
N VAL A 512 -86.00 -27.87 -82.30
CA VAL A 512 -85.17 -26.69 -81.98
C VAL A 512 -85.46 -26.22 -80.57
N SER A 513 -86.73 -26.17 -80.14
CA SER A 513 -87.10 -25.90 -78.75
C SER A 513 -86.51 -26.96 -77.79
N SER A 514 -86.59 -28.26 -78.13
CA SER A 514 -85.97 -29.32 -77.32
C SER A 514 -84.44 -29.21 -77.26
N MET A 515 -83.79 -28.73 -78.33
CA MET A 515 -82.34 -28.55 -78.39
C MET A 515 -81.91 -27.32 -77.59
N MET A 516 -82.60 -26.19 -77.76
CA MET A 516 -82.35 -24.95 -77.01
C MET A 516 -82.60 -25.13 -75.51
N ASN A 517 -83.63 -25.89 -75.10
CA ASN A 517 -83.84 -26.23 -73.69
C ASN A 517 -82.78 -27.19 -73.13
N LEU A 518 -82.17 -28.04 -73.98
CA LEU A 518 -81.04 -28.90 -73.57
C LEU A 518 -79.76 -28.07 -73.41
N GLU A 519 -79.46 -27.21 -74.38
CA GLU A 519 -78.33 -26.27 -74.34
C GLU A 519 -78.46 -25.31 -73.14
N LEU A 520 -79.65 -24.73 -72.89
CA LEU A 520 -79.91 -23.92 -71.69
C LEU A 520 -79.70 -24.73 -70.42
N ALA A 521 -80.19 -25.98 -70.33
CA ALA A 521 -79.95 -26.83 -69.17
C ALA A 521 -78.46 -27.17 -68.96
N ASP A 522 -77.67 -27.31 -70.04
CA ASP A 522 -76.22 -27.53 -69.96
C ASP A 522 -75.44 -26.25 -69.62
N TYR A 523 -75.90 -25.07 -70.06
CA TYR A 523 -75.39 -23.79 -69.55
C TYR A 523 -75.76 -23.57 -68.08
N GLU A 524 -76.99 -23.89 -67.66
CA GLU A 524 -77.43 -23.81 -66.25
C GLU A 524 -76.63 -24.77 -65.35
N ARG A 525 -76.41 -26.02 -65.77
CA ARG A 525 -75.52 -26.98 -65.10
C ARG A 525 -74.09 -26.43 -65.00
N SER A 526 -73.58 -25.84 -66.07
CA SER A 526 -72.23 -25.26 -66.12
C SER A 526 -72.10 -24.06 -65.18
N VAL A 527 -73.10 -23.16 -65.17
CA VAL A 527 -73.18 -22.01 -64.26
C VAL A 527 -73.31 -22.45 -62.80
N GLU A 528 -74.12 -23.46 -62.49
CA GLU A 528 -74.24 -23.95 -61.11
C GLU A 528 -73.00 -24.74 -60.66
N THR A 529 -72.31 -25.44 -61.57
CA THR A 529 -71.00 -26.05 -61.30
C THR A 529 -69.94 -24.97 -61.00
N LEU A 530 -69.89 -23.91 -61.80
CA LEU A 530 -69.00 -22.77 -61.57
C LEU A 530 -69.33 -22.04 -60.26
N ARG A 531 -70.62 -21.85 -59.92
CA ARG A 531 -71.06 -21.32 -58.62
C ARG A 531 -70.66 -22.24 -57.46
N GLY A 532 -70.71 -23.56 -57.65
CA GLY A 532 -70.19 -24.53 -56.70
C GLY A 532 -68.70 -24.34 -56.46
N GLN A 533 -67.91 -24.25 -57.53
CA GLN A 533 -66.46 -24.01 -57.46
C GLN A 533 -66.12 -22.64 -56.83
N VAL A 534 -66.89 -21.59 -57.13
CA VAL A 534 -66.72 -20.27 -56.48
C VAL A 534 -66.98 -20.37 -54.98
N LYS A 535 -68.08 -20.98 -54.54
CA LYS A 535 -68.36 -21.21 -53.11
C LYS A 535 -67.30 -22.07 -52.42
N GLU A 536 -66.78 -23.09 -53.10
CA GLU A 536 -65.68 -23.91 -52.58
C GLU A 536 -64.40 -23.08 -52.41
N LYS A 537 -64.12 -22.16 -53.33
CA LYS A 537 -62.98 -21.22 -53.23
C LYS A 537 -63.18 -20.15 -52.17
N GLU A 538 -64.40 -19.63 -52.00
CA GLU A 538 -64.76 -18.73 -50.89
C GLU A 538 -64.55 -19.41 -49.52
N VAL A 539 -64.95 -20.68 -49.39
CA VAL A 539 -64.69 -21.47 -48.17
C VAL A 539 -63.19 -21.70 -47.96
N GLN A 540 -62.44 -22.10 -49.00
CA GLN A 540 -60.99 -22.30 -48.90
C GLN A 540 -60.24 -21.00 -48.57
N GLN A 541 -60.70 -19.85 -49.07
CA GLN A 541 -60.16 -18.54 -48.70
C GLN A 541 -60.41 -18.24 -47.22
N VAL A 542 -61.65 -18.39 -46.74
CA VAL A 542 -62.01 -18.14 -45.33
C VAL A 542 -61.32 -19.12 -44.37
N GLU A 543 -60.96 -20.32 -44.82
CA GLU A 543 -60.17 -21.28 -44.05
C GLU A 543 -58.69 -20.87 -43.96
N LEU A 544 -58.08 -20.47 -45.09
CA LEU A 544 -56.72 -19.91 -45.11
C LEU A 544 -56.61 -18.59 -44.33
N GLU A 545 -57.62 -17.72 -44.37
CA GLU A 545 -57.66 -16.48 -43.58
C GLU A 545 -57.67 -16.77 -42.06
N LYS A 546 -58.37 -17.83 -41.63
CA LYS A 546 -58.32 -18.30 -40.22
C LYS A 546 -56.97 -18.91 -39.86
N GLU A 547 -56.35 -19.68 -40.76
CA GLU A 547 -55.00 -20.19 -40.53
C GLU A 547 -54.01 -19.04 -40.37
N VAL A 548 -54.01 -18.06 -41.28
CA VAL A 548 -53.16 -16.85 -41.20
C VAL A 548 -53.42 -16.07 -39.91
N ALA A 549 -54.67 -15.89 -39.49
CA ALA A 549 -54.99 -15.27 -38.20
C ALA A 549 -54.45 -16.07 -37.01
N SER A 550 -54.54 -17.42 -37.05
CA SER A 550 -53.98 -18.27 -35.98
C SER A 550 -52.45 -18.22 -35.92
N TRP A 551 -51.77 -18.10 -37.06
CA TRP A 551 -50.32 -17.92 -37.12
C TRP A 551 -49.89 -16.51 -36.68
N ALA A 552 -50.70 -15.48 -36.97
CA ALA A 552 -50.47 -14.12 -36.48
C ALA A 552 -50.58 -14.06 -34.95
N ASN A 553 -51.67 -14.60 -34.36
CA ASN A 553 -51.83 -14.68 -32.90
C ASN A 553 -50.68 -15.45 -32.26
N LYS A 554 -50.28 -16.60 -32.84
CA LYS A 554 -49.16 -17.41 -32.31
C LYS A 554 -47.80 -16.71 -32.44
N TYR A 555 -47.61 -15.88 -33.46
CA TYR A 555 -46.43 -15.03 -33.59
C TYR A 555 -46.45 -13.91 -32.53
N GLU A 556 -47.60 -13.32 -32.23
CA GLU A 556 -47.77 -12.31 -31.18
C GLU A 556 -47.55 -12.90 -29.78
N GLU A 557 -48.07 -14.10 -29.50
CA GLU A 557 -47.78 -14.88 -28.28
C GLU A 557 -46.28 -15.13 -28.12
N LEU A 558 -45.62 -15.70 -29.13
CA LEU A 558 -44.16 -15.96 -29.11
C LEU A 558 -43.32 -14.67 -29.04
N SER A 559 -43.79 -13.57 -29.63
CA SER A 559 -43.15 -12.26 -29.53
C SER A 559 -43.27 -11.71 -28.11
N HIS A 560 -44.44 -11.87 -27.46
CA HIS A 560 -44.64 -11.46 -26.08
C HIS A 560 -43.79 -12.29 -25.12
N GLU A 561 -43.77 -13.62 -25.27
CA GLU A 561 -42.86 -14.52 -24.53
C GLU A 561 -41.39 -14.13 -24.73
N LEU A 562 -40.98 -13.79 -25.95
CA LEU A 562 -39.62 -13.32 -26.24
C LEU A 562 -39.30 -11.97 -25.55
N THR A 563 -40.25 -11.03 -25.50
CA THR A 563 -40.05 -9.77 -24.76
C THR A 563 -39.97 -9.98 -23.25
N SER A 564 -40.87 -10.78 -22.68
CA SER A 564 -40.86 -11.17 -21.28
C SER A 564 -39.55 -11.85 -20.91
N CYS A 565 -39.11 -12.85 -21.68
CA CYS A 565 -37.86 -13.58 -21.43
C CYS A 565 -36.61 -12.68 -21.54
N LYS A 566 -36.60 -11.68 -22.44
CA LYS A 566 -35.52 -10.67 -22.52
C LYS A 566 -35.48 -9.78 -21.27
N GLU A 567 -36.63 -9.33 -20.79
CA GLU A 567 -36.71 -8.50 -19.57
C GLU A 567 -36.34 -9.30 -18.32
N ASP A 568 -36.77 -10.56 -18.25
CA ASP A 568 -36.36 -11.54 -17.24
C ASP A 568 -34.84 -11.78 -17.25
N SER A 569 -34.21 -11.79 -18.43
CA SER A 569 -32.74 -11.87 -18.57
C SER A 569 -32.07 -10.58 -18.10
N PHE A 570 -32.57 -9.41 -18.51
CA PHE A 570 -32.02 -8.12 -18.11
C PHE A 570 -32.05 -7.93 -16.58
N GLN A 571 -33.14 -8.30 -15.92
CA GLN A 571 -33.23 -8.30 -14.45
C GLN A 571 -32.22 -9.25 -13.80
N LYS A 572 -32.02 -10.46 -14.37
CA LYS A 572 -31.01 -11.41 -13.88
C LYS A 572 -29.59 -10.88 -14.07
N ASP A 573 -29.28 -10.22 -15.19
CA ASP A 573 -27.98 -9.57 -15.42
C ASP A 573 -27.76 -8.37 -14.48
N GLU A 574 -28.80 -7.60 -14.15
CA GLU A 574 -28.72 -6.54 -13.14
C GLU A 574 -28.46 -7.11 -11.73
N ILE A 575 -29.11 -8.22 -11.36
CA ILE A 575 -28.84 -8.94 -10.10
C ILE A 575 -27.42 -9.52 -10.09
N ILE A 576 -26.96 -10.12 -11.20
CA ILE A 576 -25.61 -10.68 -11.35
C ILE A 576 -24.55 -9.57 -11.26
N THR A 577 -24.77 -8.40 -11.86
CA THR A 577 -23.83 -7.27 -11.74
C THR A 577 -23.83 -6.67 -10.33
N LYS A 578 -25.00 -6.54 -9.68
CA LYS A 578 -25.10 -6.18 -8.25
C LYS A 578 -24.34 -7.18 -7.36
N MET A 579 -24.55 -8.49 -7.53
CA MET A 579 -23.81 -9.54 -6.81
C MET A 579 -22.30 -9.48 -7.08
N LYS A 580 -21.86 -9.33 -8.34
CA LYS A 580 -20.45 -9.14 -8.70
C LYS A 580 -19.86 -7.90 -8.02
N SER A 581 -20.63 -6.81 -7.86
CA SER A 581 -20.17 -5.61 -7.16
C SER A 581 -20.00 -5.84 -5.65
N MET A 582 -20.94 -6.54 -5.00
CA MET A 582 -20.85 -6.88 -3.58
C MET A 582 -19.71 -7.87 -3.30
N LEU A 583 -19.52 -8.86 -4.17
CA LEU A 583 -18.43 -9.84 -4.07
C LEU A 583 -17.06 -9.16 -4.26
N ARG A 584 -16.95 -8.19 -5.17
CA ARG A 584 -15.74 -7.33 -5.29
C ARG A 584 -15.48 -6.51 -4.03
N LYS A 585 -16.50 -5.89 -3.43
CA LYS A 585 -16.38 -5.15 -2.15
C LYS A 585 -15.90 -6.06 -1.02
N SER A 586 -16.59 -7.18 -0.78
CA SER A 586 -16.22 -8.16 0.24
C SER A 586 -14.83 -8.78 0.00
N THR A 587 -14.42 -8.98 -1.25
CA THR A 587 -13.05 -9.43 -1.58
C THR A 587 -12.03 -8.35 -1.23
N LYS A 588 -12.31 -7.08 -1.52
CA LYS A 588 -11.45 -5.94 -1.15
C LYS A 588 -11.32 -5.83 0.38
N GLU A 589 -12.44 -5.82 1.10
CA GLU A 589 -12.52 -5.80 2.57
C GLU A 589 -11.73 -6.98 3.17
N LEU A 590 -11.83 -8.18 2.59
CA LEU A 590 -11.05 -9.36 3.00
C LEU A 590 -9.54 -9.20 2.75
N THR A 591 -9.12 -8.51 1.68
CA THR A 591 -7.70 -8.20 1.46
C THR A 591 -7.18 -7.11 2.39
N GLU A 592 -7.99 -6.10 2.71
CA GLU A 592 -7.63 -5.03 3.64
C GLU A 592 -7.55 -5.58 5.08
N ALA A 593 -8.50 -6.42 5.51
CA ALA A 593 -8.43 -7.11 6.79
C ALA A 593 -7.21 -8.05 6.91
N LYS A 594 -6.82 -8.73 5.81
CA LYS A 594 -5.58 -9.53 5.78
C LYS A 594 -4.33 -8.66 5.92
N ALA A 595 -4.29 -7.51 5.23
CA ALA A 595 -3.19 -6.55 5.34
C ALA A 595 -3.06 -6.03 6.78
N GLN A 596 -4.18 -5.65 7.41
CA GLN A 596 -4.21 -5.21 8.80
C GLN A 596 -3.74 -6.29 9.78
N ILE A 597 -4.09 -7.56 9.54
CA ILE A 597 -3.59 -8.69 10.34
C ILE A 597 -2.06 -8.83 10.19
N THR A 598 -1.51 -8.71 8.98
CA THR A 598 -0.05 -8.76 8.78
C THR A 598 0.68 -7.56 9.39
N GLU A 599 0.09 -6.36 9.30
CA GLU A 599 0.65 -5.14 9.92
C GLU A 599 0.63 -5.22 11.45
N ASN A 600 -0.49 -5.67 12.04
CA ASN A 600 -0.60 -5.86 13.48
C ASN A 600 0.32 -6.98 13.97
N HIS A 601 0.55 -8.04 13.18
CA HIS A 601 1.55 -9.05 13.49
C HIS A 601 2.98 -8.48 13.42
N GLN A 602 3.27 -7.58 12.48
CA GLN A 602 4.57 -6.91 12.42
C GLN A 602 4.78 -6.01 13.64
N LYS A 603 3.83 -5.13 13.96
CA LYS A 603 3.83 -4.30 15.19
C LYS A 603 3.96 -5.14 16.46
N SER A 604 3.34 -6.33 16.51
CA SER A 604 3.48 -7.28 17.62
C SER A 604 4.81 -8.04 17.65
N ASN A 605 5.55 -8.13 16.54
CA ASN A 605 6.93 -8.61 16.51
C ASN A 605 7.89 -7.51 16.97
N ASP A 606 7.71 -6.28 16.46
CA ASP A 606 8.59 -5.14 16.72
C ASP A 606 8.58 -4.78 18.22
N THR A 607 7.40 -4.56 18.80
CA THR A 607 7.23 -4.35 20.25
C THR A 607 7.74 -5.51 21.11
N LYS A 608 7.70 -6.75 20.60
CA LYS A 608 8.29 -7.92 21.27
C LYS A 608 9.82 -7.91 21.20
N THR A 609 10.42 -7.39 20.12
CA THR A 609 11.88 -7.19 20.06
C THR A 609 12.33 -6.06 20.99
N GLU A 610 11.60 -4.95 21.07
CA GLU A 610 11.87 -3.87 22.03
C GLU A 610 11.72 -4.33 23.49
N LEU A 611 10.74 -5.18 23.78
CA LEU A 611 10.57 -5.78 25.12
C LEU A 611 11.72 -6.73 25.47
N GLU A 612 12.30 -7.44 24.49
CA GLU A 612 13.44 -8.32 24.75
C GLU A 612 14.78 -7.55 24.82
N THR A 613 14.95 -6.43 24.09
CA THR A 613 16.14 -5.55 24.25
C THR A 613 16.11 -4.80 25.57
N THR A 614 15.00 -4.15 25.93
CA THR A 614 14.85 -3.48 27.23
C THR A 614 14.99 -4.45 28.41
N ARG A 615 14.58 -5.72 28.24
CA ARG A 615 14.87 -6.81 29.18
C ARG A 615 16.37 -7.14 29.26
N GLN A 616 17.10 -7.17 28.14
CA GLN A 616 18.55 -7.39 28.16
C GLN A 616 19.28 -6.23 28.85
N ASP A 617 18.88 -4.98 28.60
CA ASP A 617 19.41 -3.80 29.30
C ASP A 617 19.07 -3.81 30.80
N LEU A 618 17.89 -4.31 31.17
CA LEU A 618 17.52 -4.53 32.58
C LEU A 618 18.42 -5.60 33.25
N GLU A 619 18.78 -6.69 32.57
CA GLU A 619 19.73 -7.67 33.13
C GLU A 619 21.16 -7.11 33.16
N MET A 620 21.61 -6.32 32.17
CA MET A 620 22.92 -5.65 32.24
C MET A 620 23.00 -4.66 33.41
N THR A 621 21.97 -3.84 33.63
CA THR A 621 21.93 -2.90 34.76
C THR A 621 21.85 -3.61 36.11
N LYS A 622 21.14 -4.74 36.23
CA LYS A 622 21.20 -5.61 37.42
C LYS A 622 22.61 -6.17 37.68
N VAL A 623 23.31 -6.63 36.64
CA VAL A 623 24.69 -7.11 36.76
C VAL A 623 25.63 -5.99 37.21
N GLU A 624 25.48 -4.78 36.68
CA GLU A 624 26.29 -3.63 37.11
C GLU A 624 25.96 -3.21 38.56
N ILE A 625 24.69 -3.21 38.97
CA ILE A 625 24.28 -2.98 40.37
C ILE A 625 24.91 -4.04 41.29
N ALA A 626 24.92 -5.32 40.89
CA ALA A 626 25.57 -6.38 41.64
C ALA A 626 27.09 -6.19 41.72
N ARG A 627 27.74 -5.74 40.63
CA ARG A 627 29.18 -5.43 40.58
C ARG A 627 29.54 -4.27 41.51
N LEU A 628 28.76 -3.19 41.49
CA LEU A 628 28.94 -2.03 42.38
C LEU A 628 28.67 -2.39 43.84
N THR A 629 27.68 -3.23 44.11
CA THR A 629 27.39 -3.73 45.47
C THR A 629 28.54 -4.59 46.00
N ALA A 630 29.12 -5.46 45.17
CA ALA A 630 30.28 -6.27 45.56
C ALA A 630 31.54 -5.43 45.79
N ALA A 631 31.78 -4.40 44.97
CA ALA A 631 32.86 -3.43 45.19
C ALA A 631 32.68 -2.66 46.51
N PHE A 632 31.49 -2.11 46.75
CA PHE A 632 31.16 -1.42 48.01
C PHE A 632 31.33 -2.32 49.24
N GLN A 633 30.95 -3.59 49.16
CA GLN A 633 31.15 -4.56 50.25
C GLN A 633 32.65 -4.82 50.50
N SER A 634 33.46 -4.93 49.43
CA SER A 634 34.93 -5.06 49.54
C SER A 634 35.57 -3.84 50.22
N ASP A 635 35.21 -2.63 49.79
CA ASP A 635 35.71 -1.37 50.38
C ASP A 635 35.29 -1.22 51.85
N LEU A 636 34.07 -1.67 52.18
CA LEU A 636 33.55 -1.72 53.54
C LEU A 636 34.31 -2.72 54.41
N GLU A 637 34.63 -3.91 53.91
CA GLU A 637 35.43 -4.92 54.62
C GLU A 637 36.90 -4.48 54.79
N GLN A 638 37.49 -3.82 53.79
CA GLN A 638 38.81 -3.19 53.91
C GLN A 638 38.81 -2.07 54.97
N SER A 639 37.74 -1.27 55.02
CA SER A 639 37.56 -0.23 56.04
C SER A 639 37.37 -0.81 57.44
N GLN A 640 36.55 -1.85 57.59
CA GLN A 640 36.30 -2.52 58.88
C GLN A 640 37.55 -3.24 59.42
N SER A 641 38.30 -3.95 58.56
CA SER A 641 39.55 -4.60 58.95
C SER A 641 40.62 -3.57 59.33
N SER A 642 40.73 -2.45 58.61
CA SER A 642 41.59 -1.32 58.98
C SER A 642 41.21 -0.73 60.36
N VAL A 643 39.93 -0.48 60.60
CA VAL A 643 39.42 -0.01 61.91
C VAL A 643 39.69 -1.03 63.03
N SER A 644 39.59 -2.33 62.75
CA SER A 644 39.93 -3.41 63.69
C SER A 644 41.42 -3.40 64.04
N HIS A 645 42.29 -3.30 63.04
CA HIS A 645 43.74 -3.18 63.23
C HIS A 645 44.11 -1.94 64.05
N TYR A 646 43.54 -0.77 63.76
CA TYR A 646 43.80 0.44 64.56
C TYR A 646 43.28 0.31 65.99
N LYS A 647 42.13 -0.34 66.24
CA LYS A 647 41.65 -0.65 67.61
C LYS A 647 42.60 -1.59 68.36
N GLN A 648 43.13 -2.62 67.69
CA GLN A 648 44.14 -3.50 68.27
C GLN A 648 45.44 -2.75 68.62
N LEU A 649 45.90 -1.87 67.72
CA LEU A 649 47.08 -1.03 67.95
C LEU A 649 46.89 -0.06 69.12
N ILE A 650 45.71 0.57 69.23
CA ILE A 650 45.34 1.43 70.36
C ILE A 650 45.39 0.64 71.66
N ASN A 651 44.74 -0.53 71.75
CA ASN A 651 44.78 -1.38 72.94
C ASN A 651 46.22 -1.76 73.35
N VAL A 652 47.10 -2.08 72.39
CA VAL A 652 48.51 -2.40 72.66
C VAL A 652 49.29 -1.18 73.17
N LEU A 653 49.01 0.02 72.63
CA LEU A 653 49.60 1.27 73.12
C LEU A 653 49.10 1.63 74.51
N GLU A 654 47.81 1.45 74.82
CA GLU A 654 47.22 1.65 76.14
C GLU A 654 47.78 0.67 77.18
N MET A 655 47.96 -0.61 76.81
CA MET A 655 48.67 -1.59 77.64
C MET A 655 50.13 -1.19 77.90
N LYS A 656 50.81 -0.60 76.92
CA LYS A 656 52.18 -0.09 77.09
C LYS A 656 52.24 1.16 77.96
N VAL A 657 51.29 2.09 77.80
CA VAL A 657 51.18 3.30 78.64
C VAL A 657 50.89 2.93 80.09
N THR A 658 49.94 2.03 80.33
CA THR A 658 49.62 1.55 81.69
C THR A 658 50.79 0.78 82.32
N SER A 659 51.50 -0.06 81.55
CA SER A 659 52.75 -0.70 82.00
C SER A 659 53.81 0.34 82.42
N LEU A 660 54.07 1.35 81.58
CA LEU A 660 55.03 2.42 81.89
C LEU A 660 54.59 3.30 83.07
N GLN A 661 53.28 3.52 83.26
CA GLN A 661 52.74 4.19 84.45
C GLN A 661 52.96 3.36 85.71
N THR A 662 52.79 2.03 85.66
CA THR A 662 53.11 1.16 86.81
C THR A 662 54.60 1.10 87.09
N GLU A 663 55.45 1.04 86.05
CA GLU A 663 56.91 1.05 86.19
C GLU A 663 57.40 2.37 86.80
N LEU A 664 56.92 3.52 86.29
CA LEU A 664 57.17 4.85 86.86
C LEU A 664 56.69 4.97 88.31
N LYS A 665 55.50 4.43 88.63
CA LYS A 665 54.96 4.43 90.01
C LYS A 665 55.84 3.59 90.94
N THR A 666 56.20 2.38 90.54
CA THR A 666 57.09 1.53 91.36
C THR A 666 58.51 2.09 91.46
N SER A 667 59.03 2.73 90.41
CA SER A 667 60.32 3.42 90.48
C SER A 667 60.27 4.66 91.37
N SER A 668 59.14 5.35 91.44
CA SER A 668 58.91 6.48 92.36
C SER A 668 58.79 6.01 93.81
N GLU A 669 58.06 4.91 94.06
CA GLU A 669 57.96 4.27 95.38
C GLU A 669 59.33 3.73 95.84
N LEU A 670 60.11 3.13 94.93
CA LEU A 670 61.49 2.72 95.20
C LEU A 670 62.42 3.91 95.45
N LEU A 671 62.28 5.00 94.71
CA LEU A 671 63.07 6.22 94.93
C LEU A 671 62.71 6.84 96.28
N GLN A 672 61.43 6.96 96.63
CA GLN A 672 60.99 7.42 97.94
C GLN A 672 61.48 6.50 99.07
N LEU A 673 61.50 5.18 98.85
CA LEU A 673 62.07 4.23 99.80
C LEU A 673 63.60 4.39 99.90
N LYS A 674 64.30 4.73 98.81
CA LYS A 674 65.75 5.05 98.83
C LYS A 674 66.04 6.41 99.46
N GLU A 675 65.17 7.40 99.34
CA GLU A 675 65.23 8.66 100.09
C GLU A 675 65.00 8.42 101.59
N GLN A 676 64.01 7.60 101.95
CA GLN A 676 63.80 7.17 103.34
C GLN A 676 64.99 6.36 103.87
N GLU A 677 65.56 5.45 103.08
CA GLU A 677 66.81 4.77 103.43
C GLU A 677 68.00 5.73 103.54
N PHE A 678 68.03 6.81 102.74
CA PHE A 678 69.09 7.81 102.76
C PHE A 678 68.98 8.78 103.94
N GLU A 679 67.77 9.20 104.34
CA GLU A 679 67.55 9.92 105.60
C GLU A 679 67.79 9.00 106.81
N ASN A 680 67.31 7.76 106.77
CA ASN A 680 67.68 6.75 107.74
C ASN A 680 69.20 6.48 107.74
N TYR A 681 69.89 6.61 106.60
CA TYR A 681 71.34 6.51 106.51
C TYR A 681 72.04 7.76 107.01
N LYS A 682 71.51 8.98 106.82
CA LYS A 682 72.01 10.21 107.48
C LYS A 682 71.89 10.11 108.99
N VAL A 683 70.72 9.70 109.50
CA VAL A 683 70.49 9.43 110.93
C VAL A 683 71.42 8.30 111.42
N ARG A 684 71.55 7.21 110.66
CA ARG A 684 72.46 6.10 110.98
C ARG A 684 73.93 6.53 110.86
N VAL A 685 74.30 7.49 110.01
CA VAL A 685 75.65 8.07 109.87
C VAL A 685 75.95 9.09 110.96
N HIS A 686 74.98 9.84 111.47
CA HIS A 686 75.12 10.57 112.73
C HIS A 686 75.26 9.59 113.92
N SER A 687 74.49 8.50 113.93
CA SER A 687 74.64 7.41 114.90
C SER A 687 75.98 6.67 114.74
N VAL A 688 76.53 6.58 113.53
CA VAL A 688 77.75 5.83 113.20
C VAL A 688 79.02 6.69 113.25
N LEU A 689 78.95 8.02 113.08
CA LEU A 689 79.98 8.93 113.59
C LEU A 689 80.08 8.84 115.12
N LYS A 690 78.99 8.44 115.80
CA LYS A 690 78.96 8.05 117.21
C LYS A 690 79.32 6.57 117.49
N GLN A 691 79.44 5.69 116.48
CA GLN A 691 79.42 4.23 116.71
C GLN A 691 80.22 3.36 115.70
N LYS A 692 81.04 3.95 114.82
CA LYS A 692 82.16 3.27 114.16
C LYS A 692 83.41 4.16 114.18
N GLN A 693 84.64 3.67 114.36
CA GLN A 693 85.15 2.36 114.80
C GLN A 693 84.54 1.08 114.17
N THR A 694 85.22 0.57 113.13
CA THR A 694 85.13 -0.77 112.52
C THR A 694 84.16 -1.01 111.33
N MET A 695 84.57 -1.97 110.49
CA MET A 695 84.13 -2.35 109.13
C MET A 695 84.21 -3.90 109.04
N PRO A 696 83.58 -4.62 108.09
CA PRO A 696 83.74 -4.54 106.62
C PRO A 696 82.36 -4.46 105.90
N SER A 697 82.04 -4.96 104.69
CA SER A 697 82.73 -5.77 103.66
C SER A 697 82.11 -5.56 102.26
N LEU A 698 82.79 -6.02 101.20
CA LEU A 698 82.24 -6.29 99.86
C LEU A 698 82.74 -7.66 99.37
N THR A 699 81.85 -8.48 98.80
CA THR A 699 82.20 -9.63 97.92
C THR A 699 81.01 -10.18 97.14
N GLU A 700 79.78 -10.08 97.66
CA GLU A 700 78.60 -10.78 97.11
C GLU A 700 77.98 -10.10 95.88
N VAL A 701 78.25 -8.80 95.68
CA VAL A 701 77.62 -7.95 94.65
C VAL A 701 78.09 -8.29 93.22
N GLU A 702 79.37 -8.64 93.04
CA GLU A 702 79.97 -8.84 91.70
C GLU A 702 79.44 -10.09 90.98
N SER A 703 78.97 -11.09 91.72
CA SER A 703 78.41 -12.33 91.13
C SER A 703 77.05 -12.08 90.48
N ASN A 704 76.13 -11.41 91.18
CA ASN A 704 74.79 -11.12 90.68
C ASN A 704 74.83 -10.19 89.46
N LEU A 705 75.71 -9.17 89.49
CA LEU A 705 75.84 -8.21 88.40
C LEU A 705 76.29 -8.87 87.08
N ARG A 706 77.20 -9.85 87.14
CA ARG A 706 77.60 -10.64 85.95
C ARG A 706 76.43 -11.45 85.38
N GLN A 707 75.67 -12.12 86.24
CA GLN A 707 74.58 -13.00 85.83
C GLN A 707 73.40 -12.22 85.23
N GLN A 708 73.15 -11.00 85.72
CA GLN A 708 72.19 -10.06 85.14
C GLN A 708 72.61 -9.63 83.73
N HIS A 709 73.85 -9.18 83.53
CA HIS A 709 74.33 -8.74 82.20
C HIS A 709 74.36 -9.86 81.16
N GLU A 710 74.55 -11.12 81.56
CA GLU A 710 74.47 -12.26 80.64
C GLU A 710 73.02 -12.52 80.17
N ALA A 711 72.03 -12.34 81.04
CA ALA A 711 70.61 -12.42 80.67
C ALA A 711 70.19 -11.25 79.75
N GLU A 712 70.66 -10.02 80.03
CA GLU A 712 70.45 -8.84 79.18
C GLU A 712 71.05 -9.02 77.78
N LEU A 713 72.24 -9.63 77.68
CA LEU A 713 72.89 -10.01 76.42
C LEU A 713 72.17 -11.11 75.63
N LEU A 714 71.36 -11.94 76.29
CA LEU A 714 70.58 -13.00 75.64
C LEU A 714 69.25 -12.43 75.12
N LYS A 715 68.57 -11.59 75.92
CA LYS A 715 67.35 -10.85 75.53
C LYS A 715 67.60 -9.92 74.33
N THR A 716 68.67 -9.12 74.37
CA THR A 716 69.00 -8.22 73.24
C THR A 716 69.33 -8.98 71.96
N LYS A 717 69.78 -10.25 72.04
CA LYS A 717 69.99 -11.11 70.86
C LYS A 717 68.68 -11.67 70.31
N SER A 718 67.70 -12.05 71.13
CA SER A 718 66.38 -12.45 70.62
C SER A 718 65.66 -11.27 69.98
N GLU A 719 65.69 -10.09 70.61
CA GLU A 719 65.14 -8.85 70.04
C GLU A 719 65.81 -8.47 68.70
N LEU A 720 67.12 -8.70 68.55
CA LEU A 720 67.84 -8.50 67.28
C LEU A 720 67.45 -9.51 66.18
N ILE A 721 67.11 -10.75 66.55
CA ILE A 721 66.63 -11.77 65.61
C ILE A 721 65.19 -11.47 65.20
N GLU A 722 64.29 -11.21 66.15
CA GLU A 722 62.90 -10.84 65.90
C GLU A 722 62.78 -9.58 65.03
N THR A 723 63.57 -8.55 65.29
CA THR A 723 63.60 -7.34 64.45
C THR A 723 64.14 -7.62 63.05
N ARG A 724 65.11 -8.51 62.89
CA ARG A 724 65.63 -8.94 61.58
C ARG A 724 64.62 -9.75 60.79
N GLU A 725 63.93 -10.69 61.42
CA GLU A 725 62.85 -11.49 60.81
C GLU A 725 61.67 -10.60 60.39
N ARG A 726 61.29 -9.64 61.24
CA ARG A 726 60.29 -8.63 60.92
C ARG A 726 60.70 -7.74 59.75
N LEU A 727 62.00 -7.42 59.62
CA LEU A 727 62.54 -6.69 58.48
C LEU A 727 62.50 -7.52 57.18
N THR A 728 62.81 -8.82 57.24
CA THR A 728 62.68 -9.70 56.06
C THR A 728 61.24 -9.88 55.63
N ASN A 729 60.29 -9.96 56.57
CA ASN A 729 58.87 -10.06 56.26
C ASN A 729 58.36 -8.75 55.61
N LEU A 730 58.74 -7.58 56.14
CA LEU A 730 58.41 -6.30 55.52
C LEU A 730 58.99 -6.16 54.10
N TYR A 731 60.17 -6.75 53.82
CA TYR A 731 60.70 -6.81 52.45
C TYR A 731 59.93 -7.76 51.53
N SER A 732 59.47 -8.93 52.01
CA SER A 732 58.59 -9.80 51.20
C SER A 732 57.24 -9.15 50.94
N ASP A 733 56.63 -8.53 51.96
CA ASP A 733 55.33 -7.88 51.85
C ASP A 733 55.39 -6.69 50.88
N HIS A 734 56.45 -5.88 50.96
CA HIS A 734 56.68 -4.81 49.98
C HIS A 734 56.86 -5.33 48.55
N SER A 735 57.60 -6.44 48.37
CA SER A 735 57.77 -7.08 47.06
C SER A 735 56.49 -7.69 46.51
N ASN A 736 55.60 -8.21 47.37
CA ASN A 736 54.28 -8.71 46.99
C ASN A 736 53.37 -7.55 46.57
N ILE A 737 53.30 -6.47 47.36
CA ILE A 737 52.53 -5.26 47.04
C ILE A 737 53.00 -4.62 45.73
N GLU A 738 54.32 -4.59 45.46
CA GLU A 738 54.84 -4.05 44.20
C GLU A 738 54.50 -4.95 42.99
N GLN A 739 54.44 -6.28 43.17
CA GLN A 739 53.96 -7.22 42.15
C GLN A 739 52.45 -7.07 41.90
N GLU A 740 51.63 -6.94 42.95
CA GLU A 740 50.18 -6.70 42.85
C GLU A 740 49.90 -5.35 42.16
N HIS A 741 50.65 -4.30 42.50
CA HIS A 741 50.56 -2.99 41.85
C HIS A 741 50.95 -3.04 40.36
N GLN A 742 52.01 -3.78 40.00
CA GLN A 742 52.37 -4.01 38.59
C GLN A 742 51.30 -4.83 37.85
N ALA A 743 50.72 -5.85 38.49
CA ALA A 743 49.62 -6.63 37.93
C ALA A 743 48.37 -5.78 37.71
N LEU A 744 47.98 -4.96 38.69
CA LEU A 744 46.85 -4.03 38.61
C LEU A 744 47.04 -2.96 37.53
N ILE A 745 48.27 -2.43 37.36
CA ILE A 745 48.60 -1.55 36.24
C ILE A 745 48.46 -2.29 34.90
N SER A 746 48.86 -3.57 34.82
CA SER A 746 48.73 -4.35 33.58
C SER A 746 47.27 -4.63 33.20
N THR A 747 46.40 -4.96 34.17
CA THR A 747 44.97 -5.19 33.93
C THR A 747 44.24 -3.88 33.66
N HIS A 748 44.57 -2.79 34.36
CA HIS A 748 44.03 -1.46 34.08
C HIS A 748 44.39 -0.99 32.66
N ASN A 749 45.66 -1.12 32.25
CA ASN A 749 46.09 -0.79 30.89
C ASN A 749 45.38 -1.65 29.84
N SER A 750 45.17 -2.94 30.11
CA SER A 750 44.41 -3.83 29.22
C SER A 750 42.95 -3.40 29.09
N TYR A 751 42.29 -3.03 30.19
CA TYR A 751 40.89 -2.60 30.22
C TYR A 751 40.69 -1.21 29.58
N VAL A 752 41.58 -0.26 29.83
CA VAL A 752 41.62 1.03 29.14
C VAL A 752 41.76 0.81 27.64
N HIS A 753 42.70 -0.05 27.21
CA HIS A 753 42.92 -0.33 25.80
C HIS A 753 41.72 -1.05 25.14
N GLU A 754 41.09 -2.01 25.81
CA GLU A 754 39.86 -2.66 25.33
C GLU A 754 38.73 -1.63 25.14
N ASN A 755 38.60 -0.66 26.03
CA ASN A 755 37.64 0.43 25.90
C ASN A 755 38.02 1.44 24.81
N GLU A 756 39.30 1.72 24.57
CA GLU A 756 39.74 2.50 23.40
C GLU A 756 39.32 1.83 22.08
N LEU A 757 39.50 0.50 21.97
CA LEU A 757 39.06 -0.25 20.79
C LEU A 757 37.55 -0.25 20.60
N LYS A 758 36.77 -0.37 21.68
CA LYS A 758 35.30 -0.27 21.63
C LYS A 758 34.85 1.13 21.20
N LEU A 759 35.47 2.19 21.73
CA LEU A 759 35.19 3.56 21.33
C LEU A 759 35.57 3.80 19.85
N GLN A 760 36.71 3.28 19.39
CA GLN A 760 37.10 3.34 17.98
C GLN A 760 36.09 2.61 17.09
N HIS A 761 35.67 1.37 17.43
CA HIS A 761 34.67 0.63 16.66
C HIS A 761 33.31 1.37 16.64
N LEU A 762 32.90 1.99 17.75
CA LEU A 762 31.67 2.80 17.78
C LEU A 762 31.80 4.06 16.91
N HIS A 763 32.98 4.67 16.85
CA HIS A 763 33.26 5.82 15.99
C HIS A 763 33.32 5.44 14.49
N GLU A 764 34.01 4.34 14.15
CA GLU A 764 34.01 3.75 12.79
C GLU A 764 32.58 3.46 12.33
N ARG A 765 31.76 2.83 13.19
CA ARG A 765 30.36 2.50 12.87
C ARG A 765 29.43 3.72 12.81
N LEU A 766 29.74 4.79 13.55
CA LEU A 766 29.04 6.08 13.44
C LEU A 766 29.38 6.76 12.11
N GLN A 767 30.66 6.87 11.76
CA GLN A 767 31.11 7.43 10.49
C GLN A 767 30.50 6.67 9.29
N GLU A 768 30.51 5.33 9.32
CA GLU A 768 29.82 4.52 8.30
C GLU A 768 28.33 4.87 8.18
N CYS A 769 27.66 5.18 9.28
CA CYS A 769 26.25 5.55 9.30
C CYS A 769 26.02 6.96 8.73
N GLU A 770 26.89 7.91 9.09
CA GLU A 770 26.90 9.27 8.56
C GLU A 770 27.18 9.28 7.04
N GLU A 771 28.15 8.50 6.56
CA GLU A 771 28.43 8.34 5.13
C GLU A 771 27.24 7.73 4.38
N LYS A 772 26.62 6.67 4.91
CA LYS A 772 25.41 6.06 4.33
C LYS A 772 24.24 7.03 4.32
N TYR A 773 24.08 7.85 5.36
CA TYR A 773 23.07 8.91 5.43
C TYR A 773 23.33 10.00 4.37
N VAL A 774 24.56 10.51 4.26
CA VAL A 774 24.94 11.53 3.25
C VAL A 774 24.73 11.01 1.82
N ILE A 775 25.09 9.75 1.54
CA ILE A 775 24.82 9.10 0.26
C ILE A 775 23.31 9.01 0.01
N LYS A 776 22.50 8.67 1.02
CA LYS A 776 21.04 8.57 0.88
C LYS A 776 20.37 9.93 0.66
N THR A 777 20.79 10.97 1.39
CA THR A 777 20.34 12.35 1.19
C THR A 777 20.66 12.81 -0.23
N ARG A 778 21.88 12.57 -0.71
CA ARG A 778 22.26 12.91 -2.09
C ARG A 778 21.43 12.17 -3.15
N GLN A 779 21.14 10.88 -2.95
CA GLN A 779 20.23 10.14 -3.85
C GLN A 779 18.82 10.73 -3.89
N LEU A 780 18.33 11.26 -2.77
CA LEU A 780 17.02 11.94 -2.70
C LEU A 780 17.07 13.31 -3.39
N ASP A 781 18.14 14.09 -3.21
CA ASP A 781 18.34 15.36 -3.91
C ASP A 781 18.46 15.17 -5.42
N ASP A 782 19.23 14.17 -5.88
CA ASP A 782 19.38 13.82 -7.30
C ASP A 782 18.02 13.39 -7.91
N LEU A 783 17.21 12.59 -7.18
CA LEU A 783 15.86 12.19 -7.61
C LEU A 783 14.88 13.38 -7.63
N VAL A 784 14.91 14.25 -6.62
CA VAL A 784 14.10 15.48 -6.58
C VAL A 784 14.49 16.43 -7.72
N SER A 785 15.76 16.46 -8.12
CA SER A 785 16.23 17.21 -9.28
C SER A 785 15.68 16.63 -10.59
N GLN A 786 15.69 15.30 -10.75
CA GLN A 786 15.09 14.61 -11.91
C GLN A 786 13.58 14.88 -12.02
N LEU A 787 12.83 14.70 -10.94
CA LEU A 787 11.38 14.98 -10.91
C LEU A 787 11.06 16.45 -11.21
N ARG A 788 11.91 17.39 -10.76
CA ARG A 788 11.78 18.82 -11.11
C ARG A 788 12.04 19.10 -12.59
N LEU A 789 12.98 18.39 -13.21
CA LEU A 789 13.24 18.48 -14.65
C LEU A 789 12.05 17.93 -15.44
N GLU A 790 11.56 16.74 -15.10
CA GLU A 790 10.39 16.11 -15.73
C GLU A 790 9.13 16.98 -15.62
N ILE A 791 8.86 17.57 -14.45
CA ILE A 791 7.77 18.52 -14.26
C ILE A 791 7.95 19.76 -15.16
N ALA A 792 9.17 20.26 -15.33
CA ALA A 792 9.46 21.41 -16.18
C ALA A 792 9.29 21.08 -17.68
N GLU A 793 9.73 19.90 -18.12
CA GLU A 793 9.60 19.41 -19.49
C GLU A 793 8.13 19.12 -19.85
N ASN A 794 7.38 18.42 -19.00
CA ASN A 794 5.94 18.23 -19.16
C ASN A 794 5.18 19.56 -19.15
N THR A 795 5.56 20.51 -18.28
CA THR A 795 5.00 21.87 -18.29
C THR A 795 5.30 22.61 -19.60
N ALA A 796 6.47 22.42 -20.20
CA ALA A 796 6.81 22.99 -21.50
C ALA A 796 6.02 22.34 -22.65
N ALA A 797 5.86 21.01 -22.61
CA ALA A 797 5.05 20.25 -23.57
C ALA A 797 3.58 20.71 -23.55
N PHE A 798 2.95 20.76 -22.37
CA PHE A 798 1.57 21.25 -22.25
C PHE A 798 1.42 22.72 -22.68
N LYS A 799 2.40 23.59 -22.38
CA LYS A 799 2.40 24.98 -22.90
C LYS A 799 2.48 25.03 -24.42
N SER A 800 3.29 24.17 -25.04
CA SER A 800 3.38 24.06 -26.49
C SER A 800 2.07 23.55 -27.10
N GLN A 801 1.45 22.53 -26.50
CA GLN A 801 0.15 21.98 -26.94
C GLN A 801 -0.99 22.99 -26.80
N ILE A 802 -1.03 23.76 -25.71
CA ILE A 802 -1.98 24.86 -25.54
C ILE A 802 -1.76 25.94 -26.60
N TYR A 803 -0.49 26.27 -26.91
CA TYR A 803 -0.17 27.26 -27.94
C TYR A 803 -0.56 26.79 -29.36
N THR A 804 -0.36 25.51 -29.71
CA THR A 804 -0.84 24.97 -31.00
C THR A 804 -2.36 24.97 -31.06
N LEU A 805 -3.06 24.47 -30.03
CA LEU A 805 -4.53 24.48 -29.99
C LEU A 805 -5.12 25.90 -30.05
N GLN A 806 -4.50 26.88 -29.38
CA GLN A 806 -4.91 28.28 -29.48
C GLN A 806 -4.75 28.83 -30.90
N LYS A 807 -3.64 28.51 -31.57
CA LYS A 807 -3.37 28.92 -32.95
C LYS A 807 -4.30 28.22 -33.95
N ASP A 808 -4.59 26.93 -33.75
CA ASP A 808 -5.46 26.16 -34.62
C ASP A 808 -6.92 26.63 -34.48
N HIS A 809 -7.38 26.94 -33.26
CA HIS A 809 -8.65 27.64 -33.04
C HIS A 809 -8.65 29.06 -33.65
N GLU A 810 -7.55 29.81 -33.62
CA GLU A 810 -7.47 31.14 -34.25
C GLU A 810 -7.60 31.03 -35.78
N LEU A 811 -7.00 30.00 -36.39
CA LEU A 811 -7.15 29.68 -37.81
C LEU A 811 -8.56 29.21 -38.17
N GLU A 812 -9.17 28.35 -37.35
CA GLU A 812 -10.56 27.90 -37.53
C GLU A 812 -11.55 29.07 -37.39
N ILE A 813 -11.38 29.93 -36.38
CA ILE A 813 -12.16 31.16 -36.22
C ILE A 813 -11.97 32.08 -37.43
N SER A 814 -10.76 32.19 -37.99
CA SER A 814 -10.53 32.97 -39.22
C SER A 814 -11.24 32.35 -40.42
N SER A 815 -11.21 31.01 -40.56
CA SER A 815 -11.92 30.29 -41.65
C SER A 815 -13.42 30.50 -41.53
N LEU A 816 -14.00 30.27 -40.35
CA LEU A 816 -15.43 30.48 -40.09
C LEU A 816 -15.84 31.95 -40.27
N GLN A 817 -14.97 32.91 -39.94
CA GLN A 817 -15.21 34.32 -40.26
C GLN A 817 -15.19 34.60 -41.76
N ASP A 818 -14.30 33.99 -42.54
CA ASP A 818 -14.27 34.14 -44.00
C ASP A 818 -15.42 33.41 -44.70
N GLU A 819 -15.82 32.24 -44.22
CA GLU A 819 -17.05 31.54 -44.62
C GLU A 819 -18.28 32.39 -44.29
N LEU A 820 -18.37 33.00 -43.11
CA LEU A 820 -19.44 33.94 -42.78
C LEU A 820 -19.41 35.18 -43.68
N LYS A 821 -18.23 35.71 -44.04
CA LYS A 821 -18.12 36.81 -45.05
C LYS A 821 -18.60 36.35 -46.44
N ILE A 822 -18.35 35.10 -46.83
CA ILE A 822 -18.82 34.51 -48.09
C ILE A 822 -20.34 34.27 -48.05
N ALA A 823 -20.86 33.68 -46.97
CA ALA A 823 -22.29 33.47 -46.74
C ALA A 823 -23.05 34.79 -46.68
N TYR A 824 -22.49 35.83 -46.04
CA TYR A 824 -23.08 37.17 -45.99
C TYR A 824 -23.04 37.87 -47.37
N LYS A 825 -21.99 37.69 -48.16
CA LYS A 825 -21.97 38.13 -49.57
C LYS A 825 -23.02 37.39 -50.40
N ASN A 826 -23.16 36.08 -50.22
CA ASN A 826 -24.14 35.25 -50.94
C ASN A 826 -25.58 35.59 -50.52
N LEU A 827 -25.84 35.86 -49.24
CA LEU A 827 -27.14 36.33 -48.73
C LEU A 827 -27.49 37.70 -49.30
N ASN A 828 -26.54 38.66 -49.30
CA ASN A 828 -26.74 39.95 -49.95
C ASN A 828 -26.96 39.80 -51.47
N ARG A 829 -26.34 38.81 -52.13
CA ARG A 829 -26.58 38.51 -53.55
C ARG A 829 -27.97 37.93 -53.77
N PHE A 830 -28.40 36.98 -52.94
CA PHE A 830 -29.78 36.46 -52.94
C PHE A 830 -30.81 37.55 -52.64
N GLN A 831 -30.47 38.53 -51.79
CA GLN A 831 -31.34 39.65 -51.48
C GLN A 831 -31.39 40.68 -52.63
N GLN A 832 -30.28 40.93 -53.33
CA GLN A 832 -30.30 41.63 -54.61
C GLN A 832 -31.09 40.89 -55.69
N GLU A 833 -31.00 39.56 -55.74
CA GLU A 833 -31.77 38.72 -56.66
C GLU A 833 -33.27 38.76 -56.31
N SER A 834 -33.65 38.79 -55.03
CA SER A 834 -35.05 38.98 -54.61
C SER A 834 -35.57 40.39 -54.89
N ASP A 835 -34.76 41.43 -54.64
CA ASP A 835 -35.13 42.82 -54.97
C ASP A 835 -35.27 43.00 -56.49
N SER A 836 -34.40 42.35 -57.28
CA SER A 836 -34.51 42.29 -58.74
C SER A 836 -35.74 41.50 -59.22
N ALA A 837 -36.23 40.51 -58.47
CA ALA A 837 -37.44 39.78 -58.80
C ALA A 837 -38.73 40.56 -58.44
N VAL A 838 -38.68 41.33 -57.35
CA VAL A 838 -39.81 42.17 -56.86
C VAL A 838 -40.00 43.43 -57.71
N LEU A 839 -38.95 43.94 -58.36
CA LEU A 839 -39.01 45.11 -59.26
C LEU A 839 -39.95 45.00 -60.47
N SER A 840 -40.56 43.84 -60.72
CA SER A 840 -41.55 43.63 -61.79
C SER A 840 -43.02 43.90 -61.39
N LYS A 841 -43.31 44.35 -60.16
CA LYS A 841 -44.72 44.50 -59.71
C LYS A 841 -45.05 45.73 -58.84
N VAL A 842 -45.32 46.84 -59.52
CA VAL A 842 -46.25 47.93 -59.15
C VAL A 842 -46.09 48.58 -57.76
N SER A 843 -45.22 49.60 -57.73
CA SER A 843 -45.61 51.00 -57.47
C SER A 843 -46.74 51.33 -56.47
N SER A 844 -46.40 51.63 -55.21
CA SER A 844 -47.13 52.65 -54.42
C SER A 844 -46.34 53.12 -53.19
N THR A 845 -46.19 54.44 -53.02
CA THR A 845 -45.76 55.17 -51.81
C THR A 845 -44.38 54.86 -51.20
N SER A 846 -43.75 55.72 -50.39
CA SER A 846 -43.57 57.19 -50.41
C SER A 846 -42.73 57.54 -49.18
N ALA A 847 -41.65 58.33 -49.37
CA ALA A 847 -40.80 58.90 -48.30
C ALA A 847 -40.05 57.88 -47.39
N SER A 848 -39.05 58.27 -46.60
CA SER A 848 -37.94 59.25 -46.79
C SER A 848 -37.06 59.24 -45.53
N SER A 849 -35.77 58.96 -45.71
CA SER A 849 -34.59 59.69 -45.16
C SER A 849 -34.54 60.22 -43.70
N GLN A 850 -33.31 60.17 -43.15
CA GLN A 850 -32.79 60.91 -41.97
C GLN A 850 -33.14 60.29 -40.59
N ILE A 851 -32.19 59.94 -39.71
CA ILE A 851 -31.04 60.65 -39.08
C ILE A 851 -31.46 61.52 -37.88
N SER A 852 -31.25 61.00 -36.67
CA SER A 852 -30.77 61.67 -35.42
C SER A 852 -30.90 60.68 -34.24
N GLN A 853 -29.84 60.33 -33.52
CA GLN A 853 -29.32 61.05 -32.34
C GLN A 853 -30.36 61.36 -31.24
N VAL A 854 -30.33 60.57 -30.16
CA VAL A 854 -30.55 61.03 -28.78
C VAL A 854 -29.50 60.35 -27.89
N LYS A 855 -28.92 61.09 -26.93
CA LYS A 855 -28.16 60.52 -25.81
C LYS A 855 -29.07 60.47 -24.59
N GLU A 856 -29.04 59.40 -23.81
CA GLU A 856 -29.35 59.55 -22.39
C GLU A 856 -28.58 58.53 -21.53
N ASN A 857 -28.03 59.01 -20.41
CA ASN A 857 -27.58 58.15 -19.33
C ASN A 857 -28.79 57.84 -18.45
N MET A 858 -28.83 56.68 -17.77
CA MET A 858 -29.04 56.57 -16.31
C MET A 858 -29.27 55.11 -15.85
N ARG A 859 -28.38 54.65 -14.97
CA ARG A 859 -28.62 53.86 -13.75
C ARG A 859 -29.88 52.95 -13.66
N PRO A 860 -29.70 51.62 -13.54
CA PRO A 860 -30.67 50.75 -12.86
C PRO A 860 -30.36 50.61 -11.36
N THR A 861 -31.37 50.78 -10.50
CA THR A 861 -31.36 50.43 -9.06
C THR A 861 -32.80 50.21 -8.58
N GLY A 862 -33.11 49.11 -7.87
CA GLY A 862 -34.38 48.98 -7.15
C GLY A 862 -35.06 47.60 -7.16
N ASP A 863 -34.60 46.72 -6.27
CA ASP A 863 -35.39 45.86 -5.35
C ASP A 863 -36.85 45.45 -5.67
N MET A 864 -37.04 44.13 -5.79
CA MET A 864 -37.92 43.30 -4.92
C MET A 864 -39.43 43.63 -4.79
N LYS A 865 -40.28 42.72 -5.32
CA LYS A 865 -41.30 41.99 -4.51
C LYS A 865 -42.05 40.84 -5.22
N VAL A 866 -42.09 39.69 -4.53
CA VAL A 866 -43.24 38.81 -4.18
C VAL A 866 -44.27 38.36 -5.26
N LEU A 867 -44.56 37.04 -5.20
CA LEU A 867 -45.62 36.24 -5.86
C LEU A 867 -47.05 36.86 -5.80
N PRO A 868 -47.95 36.53 -6.76
CA PRO A 868 -48.82 35.35 -6.61
C PRO A 868 -49.15 34.55 -7.90
N THR A 869 -49.98 33.51 -7.74
CA THR A 869 -50.72 32.67 -8.71
C THR A 869 -51.50 33.46 -9.80
N GLU A 870 -52.04 32.90 -10.90
CA GLU A 870 -52.92 31.70 -10.98
C GLU A 870 -53.17 31.13 -12.42
N GLU A 871 -53.52 29.84 -12.48
CA GLU A 871 -54.24 29.01 -13.48
C GLU A 871 -54.50 29.39 -14.97
N ARG A 872 -54.25 28.42 -15.88
CA ARG A 872 -55.27 27.62 -16.66
C ARG A 872 -54.60 26.62 -17.65
N SER A 873 -54.83 25.30 -17.58
CA SER A 873 -55.88 24.45 -18.25
C SER A 873 -55.86 24.51 -19.80
N SER A 874 -55.84 23.43 -20.59
CA SER A 874 -56.12 21.97 -20.42
C SER A 874 -55.21 21.14 -21.38
N GLY A 875 -55.18 19.79 -21.44
CA GLY A 875 -55.83 18.72 -20.65
C GLY A 875 -56.49 17.63 -21.54
N GLU A 876 -55.86 16.45 -21.63
CA GLU A 876 -56.32 15.15 -22.19
C GLU A 876 -55.22 14.10 -21.82
N GLY A 877 -55.44 12.78 -21.68
CA GLY A 877 -56.63 11.93 -21.71
C GLY A 877 -56.29 10.55 -21.07
N MET A 878 -57.27 9.70 -20.77
CA MET A 878 -57.11 8.50 -19.90
C MET A 878 -58.00 7.34 -20.36
N ASP A 879 -57.61 6.08 -20.08
CA ASP A 879 -58.51 4.95 -19.73
C ASP A 879 -57.67 3.72 -19.28
N ARG A 880 -57.88 3.11 -18.09
CA ARG A 880 -58.90 2.14 -17.58
C ARG A 880 -58.43 0.67 -17.71
N SER A 881 -58.73 -0.27 -16.81
CA SER A 881 -59.79 -0.44 -15.77
C SER A 881 -59.17 -0.92 -14.42
N GLU A 882 -59.68 -0.61 -13.21
CA GLU A 882 -60.91 -1.08 -12.51
C GLU A 882 -61.00 -2.62 -12.36
N LEU A 883 -61.41 -3.22 -11.24
CA LEU A 883 -62.01 -2.76 -9.93
C LEU A 883 -61.35 -3.60 -8.79
N GLU A 884 -61.55 -3.55 -7.46
CA GLU A 884 -62.49 -2.98 -6.46
C GLU A 884 -61.65 -2.75 -5.14
N VAL A 885 -62.02 -2.56 -3.85
CA VAL A 885 -63.19 -2.76 -2.95
C VAL A 885 -63.17 -1.73 -1.79
N LEU A 886 -64.22 -1.71 -0.95
CA LEU A 886 -64.47 -0.84 0.21
C LEU A 886 -64.22 -1.58 1.56
N GLY A 887 -64.07 -0.95 2.74
CA GLY A 887 -63.94 0.48 3.07
C GLY A 887 -64.39 0.84 4.52
N LEU A 888 -64.16 2.11 4.92
CA LEU A 888 -64.76 2.87 6.04
C LEU A 888 -64.28 2.64 7.50
N SER A 889 -64.34 3.74 8.28
CA SER A 889 -64.02 3.85 9.72
C SER A 889 -64.95 4.89 10.39
N LEU A 890 -65.45 4.63 11.62
CA LEU A 890 -65.93 5.58 12.66
C LEU A 890 -66.39 4.76 13.93
N PRO A 891 -66.71 5.34 15.11
CA PRO A 891 -66.17 4.86 16.40
C PRO A 891 -67.19 4.24 17.37
N VAL A 892 -66.72 3.64 18.49
CA VAL A 892 -67.29 3.79 19.88
C VAL A 892 -66.48 3.02 20.97
N VAL A 893 -65.91 3.77 21.93
CA VAL A 893 -65.85 3.63 23.41
C VAL A 893 -65.62 2.25 24.14
N THR A 894 -64.64 2.24 25.07
CA THR A 894 -64.41 1.35 26.27
C THR A 894 -63.96 -0.13 26.12
N PRO A 895 -63.30 -0.77 27.13
CA PRO A 895 -62.17 -0.27 27.95
C PRO A 895 -61.08 -1.31 28.35
N THR A 896 -59.80 -0.90 28.44
CA THR A 896 -58.68 -1.49 29.26
C THR A 896 -58.24 -2.97 29.02
N PRO A 897 -57.04 -3.42 29.48
CA PRO A 897 -55.83 -2.69 29.90
C PRO A 897 -54.52 -3.12 29.19
N GLN A 898 -53.50 -2.26 29.28
CA GLN A 898 -52.03 -2.52 29.30
C GLN A 898 -51.42 -3.67 28.47
N ARG A 899 -50.57 -3.30 27.50
CA ARG A 899 -49.10 -3.38 27.68
C ARG A 899 -48.40 -2.43 26.71
N ASP A 900 -47.31 -1.82 27.19
CA ASP A 900 -46.41 -0.98 26.40
C ASP A 900 -45.35 -1.88 25.72
N GLU A 901 -45.05 -1.58 24.46
CA GLU A 901 -43.94 -2.15 23.67
C GLU A 901 -43.33 -0.99 22.87
N ASP A 902 -42.00 -0.94 22.78
CA ASP A 902 -41.28 0.31 22.52
C ASP A 902 -41.26 0.76 21.06
N LYS A 903 -41.30 2.09 20.88
CA LYS A 903 -40.95 2.71 19.59
C LYS A 903 -39.44 2.68 19.41
N PHE A 904 -38.95 1.68 18.67
CA PHE A 904 -37.56 1.63 18.23
C PHE A 904 -37.15 2.92 17.51
N VAL A 905 -36.20 3.65 18.10
CA VAL A 905 -35.49 4.76 17.47
C VAL A 905 -34.38 4.16 16.60
N SER A 906 -34.15 4.70 15.40
CA SER A 906 -33.09 4.23 14.52
C SER A 906 -31.72 4.27 15.22
N PHE A 907 -30.98 3.16 15.14
CA PHE A 907 -29.63 2.97 15.68
C PHE A 907 -28.67 4.11 15.27
N GLU A 908 -28.82 4.61 14.05
CA GLU A 908 -28.02 5.68 13.45
C GLU A 908 -28.23 7.05 14.15
N ASN A 909 -29.42 7.29 14.71
CA ASN A 909 -29.72 8.51 15.49
C ASN A 909 -29.17 8.45 16.92
N LEU A 910 -28.88 7.26 17.46
CA LEU A 910 -28.32 7.09 18.80
C LEU A 910 -26.79 7.22 18.78
N LEU A 911 -26.12 6.68 17.75
CA LEU A 911 -24.67 6.84 17.57
C LEU A 911 -24.29 8.31 17.32
N ASN A 912 -25.02 9.01 16.45
CA ASN A 912 -24.73 10.41 16.11
C ASN A 912 -24.95 11.40 17.27
N ASN A 913 -25.70 11.04 18.31
CA ASN A 913 -25.80 11.84 19.54
C ASN A 913 -24.67 11.54 20.54
N SER A 914 -24.01 10.38 20.46
CA SER A 914 -23.02 9.96 21.46
C SER A 914 -21.70 10.74 21.43
N SER A 915 -21.41 11.48 20.35
CA SER A 915 -20.17 12.25 20.18
C SER A 915 -20.27 13.69 20.70
N ASN A 916 -21.46 14.31 20.67
CA ASN A 916 -21.64 15.71 21.05
C ASN A 916 -21.77 15.96 22.56
N GLU A 917 -22.21 14.98 23.36
CA GLU A 917 -22.40 15.19 24.82
C GLU A 917 -21.12 15.05 25.67
N LEU A 918 -20.04 14.43 25.17
CA LEU A 918 -18.76 14.44 25.91
C LEU A 918 -18.13 15.84 25.94
N SER A 919 -18.25 16.59 24.84
CA SER A 919 -17.66 17.93 24.69
C SER A 919 -18.35 19.00 25.56
N SER A 920 -19.62 18.80 25.93
CA SER A 920 -20.38 19.76 26.74
C SER A 920 -20.12 19.65 28.25
N LEU A 921 -19.57 18.52 28.71
CA LEU A 921 -19.35 18.24 30.14
C LEU A 921 -17.96 18.66 30.64
N SER A 922 -16.94 18.70 29.78
CA SER A 922 -15.57 19.07 30.20
C SER A 922 -15.40 20.55 30.56
N GLY A 923 -16.34 21.43 30.19
CA GLY A 923 -16.25 22.88 30.38
C GLY A 923 -17.00 23.46 31.58
N ARG A 924 -17.78 22.65 32.33
CA ARG A 924 -18.69 23.19 33.35
C ARG A 924 -18.04 23.28 34.73
N SER A 925 -17.50 24.47 35.01
CA SER A 925 -16.91 24.87 36.30
C SER A 925 -17.72 24.41 37.52
N LEU A 926 -17.00 24.03 38.57
CA LEU A 926 -17.55 23.67 39.88
C LEU A 926 -18.45 24.81 40.43
N SER A 927 -19.67 24.47 40.81
CA SER A 927 -20.51 25.28 41.68
C SER A 927 -21.25 24.37 42.67
N PRO A 928 -21.22 24.63 43.99
CA PRO A 928 -21.64 23.64 44.98
C PRO A 928 -23.16 23.63 45.21
N LYS A 929 -23.81 22.50 44.89
CA LYS A 929 -25.01 21.94 45.55
C LYS A 929 -25.43 20.63 44.86
N LEU A 930 -25.47 19.53 45.61
CA LEU A 930 -25.95 18.22 45.18
C LEU A 930 -26.33 17.43 46.45
N ASP A 931 -27.43 17.84 47.05
CA ASP A 931 -27.68 17.65 48.49
C ASP A 931 -28.54 16.41 48.81
N THR A 932 -28.81 15.53 47.84
CA THR A 932 -29.73 14.38 47.96
C THR A 932 -29.09 13.06 47.55
N LEU A 933 -29.14 12.08 48.47
CA LEU A 933 -28.62 10.71 48.30
C LEU A 933 -29.36 9.94 47.18
N GLU A 934 -30.62 10.27 46.94
CA GLU A 934 -31.48 9.58 45.97
C GLU A 934 -31.05 9.90 44.52
N ASP A 935 -30.64 11.14 44.23
CA ASP A 935 -30.08 11.55 42.93
C ASP A 935 -28.82 10.75 42.57
N LEU A 936 -27.91 10.56 43.54
CA LEU A 936 -26.72 9.71 43.37
C LEU A 936 -27.10 8.25 43.10
N LYS A 937 -28.11 7.74 43.80
CA LYS A 937 -28.62 6.38 43.70
C LYS A 937 -29.32 6.13 42.35
N ASP A 938 -30.07 7.10 41.82
CA ASP A 938 -30.66 7.05 40.48
C ASP A 938 -29.60 7.17 39.38
N GLN A 939 -28.56 7.97 39.59
CA GLN A 939 -27.41 8.03 38.68
C GLN A 939 -26.63 6.69 38.67
N VAL A 940 -26.40 6.09 39.84
CA VAL A 940 -25.81 4.74 39.96
C VAL A 940 -26.72 3.67 39.36
N ALA A 941 -28.04 3.74 39.54
CA ALA A 941 -28.98 2.81 38.93
C ALA A 941 -29.00 2.93 37.40
N THR A 942 -28.88 4.15 36.88
CA THR A 942 -28.78 4.44 35.43
C THR A 942 -27.46 3.91 34.85
N LEU A 943 -26.34 4.14 35.54
CA LEU A 943 -25.04 3.54 35.17
C LEU A 943 -25.08 2.01 35.24
N THR A 944 -25.73 1.42 36.26
CA THR A 944 -25.88 -0.04 36.39
C THR A 944 -26.70 -0.63 35.24
N LYS A 945 -27.79 0.04 34.82
CA LYS A 945 -28.55 -0.32 33.62
C LYS A 945 -27.70 -0.21 32.35
N ARG A 946 -26.90 0.85 32.20
CA ARG A 946 -25.99 1.03 31.05
C ARG A 946 -24.90 -0.04 31.00
N VAL A 947 -24.31 -0.41 32.14
CA VAL A 947 -23.35 -1.52 32.24
C VAL A 947 -24.02 -2.84 31.85
N SER A 948 -25.20 -3.14 32.41
CA SER A 948 -25.96 -4.36 32.06
C SER A 948 -26.26 -4.46 30.56
N HIS A 949 -26.67 -3.36 29.93
CA HIS A 949 -26.91 -3.30 28.48
C HIS A 949 -25.62 -3.48 27.65
N LEU A 950 -24.51 -2.85 28.06
CA LEU A 950 -23.20 -3.05 27.43
C LEU A 950 -22.68 -4.48 27.58
N THR A 951 -22.91 -5.14 28.73
CA THR A 951 -22.61 -6.56 28.93
C THR A 951 -23.49 -7.45 28.05
N GLY A 952 -24.76 -7.09 27.83
CA GLY A 952 -25.64 -7.77 26.88
C GLY A 952 -25.14 -7.69 25.44
N ILE A 953 -24.79 -6.48 24.97
CA ILE A 953 -24.20 -6.25 23.64
C ILE A 953 -22.85 -6.97 23.50
N LEU A 954 -22.01 -6.96 24.55
CA LEU A 954 -20.75 -7.70 24.56
C LEU A 954 -21.00 -9.20 24.35
N HIS A 955 -21.93 -9.79 25.10
CA HIS A 955 -22.26 -11.21 24.97
C HIS A 955 -22.86 -11.56 23.60
N GLU A 956 -23.68 -10.69 23.02
CA GLU A 956 -24.17 -10.83 21.64
C GLU A 956 -23.01 -10.74 20.62
N SER A 957 -22.04 -9.85 20.84
CA SER A 957 -20.84 -9.75 19.98
C SER A 957 -19.93 -10.98 20.10
N GLU A 958 -19.77 -11.55 21.30
CA GLU A 958 -19.06 -12.81 21.53
C GLU A 958 -19.74 -13.98 20.81
N ALA A 959 -21.07 -14.10 20.96
CA ALA A 959 -21.86 -15.14 20.28
C ALA A 959 -21.79 -15.02 18.75
N ASN A 960 -21.81 -13.79 18.21
CA ASN A 960 -21.63 -13.55 16.78
C ASN A 960 -20.20 -13.84 16.31
N CYS A 961 -19.17 -13.52 17.10
CA CYS A 961 -17.79 -13.95 16.82
C CYS A 961 -17.65 -15.47 16.73
N VAL A 962 -18.28 -16.24 17.63
CA VAL A 962 -18.30 -17.72 17.55
C VAL A 962 -18.97 -18.18 16.25
N ARG A 963 -20.13 -17.60 15.90
CA ARG A 963 -20.82 -17.90 14.63
C ARG A 963 -19.96 -17.61 13.40
N TYR A 964 -19.25 -16.48 13.36
CA TYR A 964 -18.34 -16.15 12.25
C TYR A 964 -17.12 -17.08 12.21
N ILE A 965 -16.60 -17.53 13.36
CA ILE A 965 -15.54 -18.55 13.42
C ILE A 965 -16.00 -19.86 12.80
N ASP A 966 -17.21 -20.33 13.10
CA ASP A 966 -17.75 -21.59 12.56
C ASP A 966 -18.14 -21.47 11.08
N GLN A 967 -18.73 -20.35 10.66
CA GLN A 967 -18.88 -20.04 9.23
C GLN A 967 -17.53 -20.01 8.50
N SER A 968 -16.47 -19.47 9.13
CA SER A 968 -15.12 -19.49 8.57
C SER A 968 -14.55 -20.91 8.43
N LYS A 969 -14.83 -21.82 9.38
CA LYS A 969 -14.47 -23.25 9.27
C LYS A 969 -15.21 -23.92 8.12
N LEU A 970 -16.53 -23.74 8.03
CA LEU A 970 -17.38 -24.32 6.99
C LEU A 970 -16.98 -23.84 5.60
N LEU A 971 -16.80 -22.52 5.42
CA LEU A 971 -16.34 -21.95 4.15
C LEU A 971 -14.94 -22.43 3.75
N LYS A 972 -14.01 -22.59 4.71
CA LYS A 972 -12.67 -23.14 4.42
C LYS A 972 -12.72 -24.60 3.99
N GLU A 973 -13.59 -25.43 4.56
CA GLU A 973 -13.72 -26.83 4.12
C GLU A 973 -14.53 -26.97 2.83
N GLU A 974 -15.53 -26.12 2.57
CA GLU A 974 -16.21 -26.09 1.27
C GLU A 974 -15.27 -25.60 0.14
N ILE A 975 -14.41 -24.61 0.40
CA ILE A 975 -13.33 -24.21 -0.52
C ILE A 975 -12.41 -25.41 -0.81
N ARG A 976 -11.88 -26.09 0.22
CA ARG A 976 -11.07 -27.31 0.05
C ARG A 976 -11.79 -28.43 -0.67
N ARG A 977 -13.11 -28.57 -0.48
CA ARG A 977 -13.94 -29.55 -1.16
C ARG A 977 -14.08 -29.20 -2.64
N LEU A 978 -14.27 -27.93 -2.97
CA LEU A 978 -14.34 -27.42 -4.34
C LEU A 978 -12.97 -27.53 -5.05
N GLU A 979 -11.88 -27.17 -4.38
CA GLU A 979 -10.49 -27.35 -4.85
C GLU A 979 -10.23 -28.82 -5.19
N ARG A 980 -10.44 -29.74 -4.22
CA ARG A 980 -10.31 -31.19 -4.45
C ARG A 980 -11.26 -31.71 -5.54
N ASN A 981 -12.42 -31.08 -5.75
CA ASN A 981 -13.35 -31.46 -6.80
C ASN A 981 -12.91 -30.95 -8.20
N GLN A 982 -12.29 -29.77 -8.27
CA GLN A 982 -11.69 -29.22 -9.49
C GLN A 982 -10.43 -30.01 -9.88
N GLU A 983 -9.59 -30.38 -8.90
CA GLU A 983 -8.48 -31.32 -9.09
C GLU A 983 -8.98 -32.67 -9.59
N ARG A 984 -10.03 -33.24 -8.98
CA ARG A 984 -10.68 -34.45 -9.51
C ARG A 984 -11.17 -34.28 -10.96
N GLN A 985 -11.78 -33.16 -11.33
CA GLN A 985 -12.19 -32.92 -12.72
C GLN A 985 -10.98 -32.87 -13.66
N LYS A 986 -9.88 -32.24 -13.25
CA LYS A 986 -8.63 -32.15 -14.02
C LYS A 986 -7.91 -33.49 -14.16
N GLU A 987 -7.82 -34.28 -13.08
CA GLU A 987 -7.15 -35.60 -13.12
C GLU A 987 -8.04 -36.68 -13.75
N ALA A 988 -9.34 -36.72 -13.45
CA ALA A 988 -10.25 -37.77 -13.93
C ALA A 988 -10.66 -37.60 -15.41
N SER A 989 -10.68 -36.38 -15.95
CA SER A 989 -10.88 -36.18 -17.40
C SER A 989 -9.77 -36.82 -18.24
N SER A 990 -8.53 -36.83 -17.73
CA SER A 990 -7.40 -37.52 -18.36
C SER A 990 -7.27 -39.00 -17.95
N ASN A 991 -7.66 -39.38 -16.72
CA ASN A 991 -7.31 -40.68 -16.13
C ASN A 991 -8.51 -41.59 -15.80
N MET A 992 -9.73 -41.34 -16.32
CA MET A 992 -10.92 -42.14 -16.00
C MET A 992 -10.72 -43.65 -16.22
N GLU A 993 -10.02 -44.04 -17.29
CA GLU A 993 -9.71 -45.45 -17.56
C GLU A 993 -8.69 -46.05 -16.58
N TYR A 994 -7.68 -45.28 -16.19
CA TYR A 994 -6.71 -45.71 -15.19
C TYR A 994 -7.37 -45.85 -13.81
N LEU A 995 -8.22 -44.91 -13.42
CA LEU A 995 -9.04 -44.98 -12.20
C LEU A 995 -9.99 -46.20 -12.22
N LYS A 996 -10.67 -46.46 -13.34
CA LYS A 996 -11.48 -47.67 -13.56
C LYS A 996 -10.65 -48.94 -13.35
N ASN A 997 -9.46 -49.02 -13.94
CA ASN A 997 -8.58 -50.18 -13.85
C ASN A 997 -8.00 -50.37 -12.44
N VAL A 998 -7.59 -49.29 -11.76
CA VAL A 998 -7.14 -49.30 -10.35
C VAL A 998 -8.27 -49.70 -9.42
N THR A 999 -9.49 -49.21 -9.64
CA THR A 999 -10.68 -49.53 -8.83
C THR A 999 -11.13 -50.97 -9.03
N LEU A 1000 -11.14 -51.47 -10.28
CA LEU A 1000 -11.39 -52.89 -10.57
C LEU A 1000 -10.34 -53.78 -9.89
N LYS A 1001 -9.05 -53.43 -9.98
CA LYS A 1001 -8.00 -54.17 -9.28
C LYS A 1001 -8.20 -54.13 -7.77
N PHE A 1002 -8.50 -52.95 -7.20
CA PHE A 1002 -8.79 -52.79 -5.78
C PHE A 1002 -9.96 -53.64 -5.30
N LEU A 1003 -11.04 -53.80 -6.08
CA LEU A 1003 -12.17 -54.65 -5.70
C LEU A 1003 -11.79 -56.15 -5.66
N HIS A 1004 -11.08 -56.64 -6.69
CA HIS A 1004 -10.75 -58.07 -6.88
C HIS A 1004 -9.57 -58.58 -6.02
N THR A 1005 -8.88 -57.71 -5.29
CA THR A 1005 -7.58 -58.00 -4.66
C THR A 1005 -7.67 -58.22 -3.13
N ASN A 1006 -6.71 -58.94 -2.56
CA ASN A 1006 -6.62 -59.23 -1.11
C ASN A 1006 -6.23 -58.01 -0.27
N ASN A 1007 -6.54 -58.03 1.04
CA ASN A 1007 -6.47 -56.85 1.93
C ASN A 1007 -5.07 -56.19 2.01
N GLU A 1008 -3.98 -56.95 1.98
CA GLU A 1008 -2.62 -56.38 2.03
C GLU A 1008 -2.25 -55.58 0.77
N GLU A 1009 -2.70 -56.02 -0.40
CA GLU A 1009 -2.50 -55.29 -1.66
C GLU A 1009 -3.51 -54.15 -1.81
N LYS A 1010 -4.73 -54.29 -1.26
CA LYS A 1010 -5.68 -53.16 -1.11
C LYS A 1010 -5.02 -52.00 -0.35
N LEU A 1011 -4.30 -52.26 0.75
CA LEU A 1011 -3.54 -51.23 1.47
C LEU A 1011 -2.47 -50.55 0.61
N LYS A 1012 -1.80 -51.28 -0.29
CA LYS A 1012 -0.81 -50.72 -1.25
C LYS A 1012 -1.46 -49.87 -2.35
N LEU A 1013 -2.73 -50.11 -2.67
CA LEU A 1013 -3.50 -49.33 -3.64
C LEU A 1013 -4.14 -48.07 -3.04
N ILE A 1014 -4.35 -47.98 -1.70
CA ILE A 1014 -4.93 -46.79 -1.06
C ILE A 1014 -4.19 -45.49 -1.44
N PRO A 1015 -2.84 -45.37 -1.39
CA PRO A 1015 -2.16 -44.13 -1.76
C PRO A 1015 -2.42 -43.68 -3.21
N ILE A 1016 -2.60 -44.63 -4.12
CA ILE A 1016 -2.91 -44.37 -5.53
C ILE A 1016 -4.34 -43.87 -5.67
N ILE A 1017 -5.30 -44.51 -4.98
CA ILE A 1017 -6.72 -44.11 -4.97
C ILE A 1017 -6.91 -42.77 -4.26
N THR A 1018 -6.21 -42.52 -3.14
CA THR A 1018 -6.19 -41.23 -2.43
C THR A 1018 -5.77 -40.10 -3.35
N ARG A 1019 -4.75 -40.32 -4.21
CA ARG A 1019 -4.32 -39.33 -5.20
C ARG A 1019 -5.39 -39.15 -6.29
N LEU A 1020 -5.74 -40.23 -7.01
CA LEU A 1020 -6.68 -40.18 -8.15
C LEU A 1020 -8.10 -39.66 -7.81
N LEU A 1021 -8.53 -39.73 -6.55
CA LEU A 1021 -9.84 -39.25 -6.08
C LEU A 1021 -9.74 -38.04 -5.13
N GLN A 1022 -8.53 -37.52 -4.89
CA GLN A 1022 -8.23 -36.45 -3.93
C GLN A 1022 -8.98 -36.62 -2.60
N LEU A 1023 -8.83 -37.80 -2.01
CA LEU A 1023 -9.52 -38.18 -0.77
C LEU A 1023 -8.95 -37.40 0.42
N SER A 1024 -9.84 -36.92 1.29
CA SER A 1024 -9.46 -36.27 2.54
C SER A 1024 -8.67 -37.24 3.43
N GLN A 1025 -7.89 -36.68 4.35
CA GLN A 1025 -7.14 -37.48 5.32
C GLN A 1025 -8.07 -38.34 6.22
N GLN A 1026 -9.33 -37.92 6.42
CA GLN A 1026 -10.36 -38.70 7.12
C GLN A 1026 -10.89 -39.85 6.25
N GLU A 1027 -11.24 -39.59 4.99
CA GLU A 1027 -11.71 -40.61 4.02
C GLU A 1027 -10.63 -41.70 3.80
N LYS A 1028 -9.37 -41.28 3.70
CA LYS A 1028 -8.19 -42.14 3.65
C LYS A 1028 -8.01 -42.99 4.92
N HIS A 1029 -8.23 -42.42 6.11
CA HIS A 1029 -8.18 -43.16 7.37
C HIS A 1029 -9.29 -44.22 7.44
N PHE A 1030 -10.51 -43.84 7.08
CA PHE A 1030 -11.67 -44.73 7.01
C PHE A 1030 -11.45 -45.93 6.09
N LEU A 1031 -10.89 -45.72 4.88
CA LEU A 1031 -10.51 -46.82 3.98
C LEU A 1031 -9.42 -47.72 4.59
N GLN A 1032 -8.42 -47.14 5.27
CA GLN A 1032 -7.37 -47.92 5.93
C GLN A 1032 -7.90 -48.75 7.11
N GLU A 1033 -8.83 -48.24 7.91
CA GLU A 1033 -9.42 -48.99 9.03
C GLU A 1033 -10.42 -50.06 8.56
N THR A 1034 -11.23 -49.74 7.55
CA THR A 1034 -12.17 -50.69 6.92
C THR A 1034 -11.43 -51.92 6.38
N ILE A 1035 -10.28 -51.72 5.70
CA ILE A 1035 -9.46 -52.83 5.17
C ILE A 1035 -8.71 -53.59 6.28
N LYS A 1036 -8.38 -52.93 7.40
CA LYS A 1036 -7.83 -53.56 8.61
C LYS A 1036 -8.89 -54.33 9.42
N GLY A 1037 -10.16 -54.35 8.98
CA GLY A 1037 -11.23 -55.15 9.57
C GLY A 1037 -11.77 -54.65 10.91
N ARG A 1038 -11.37 -53.44 11.35
CA ARG A 1038 -11.93 -52.82 12.56
C ARG A 1038 -13.28 -52.21 12.21
N LYS A 1039 -14.36 -52.90 12.59
CA LYS A 1039 -15.70 -52.31 12.58
C LYS A 1039 -15.75 -51.17 13.61
N THR A 1040 -16.05 -49.97 13.13
CA THR A 1040 -16.45 -48.82 13.94
C THR A 1040 -17.65 -48.18 13.25
N GLU A 1041 -18.59 -47.65 14.04
CA GLU A 1041 -19.84 -47.07 13.53
C GLU A 1041 -19.59 -45.69 12.91
N LEU A 1042 -20.50 -45.20 12.05
CA LEU A 1042 -20.31 -43.95 11.33
C LEU A 1042 -20.34 -42.74 12.30
N PRO A 1043 -19.31 -41.87 12.29
CA PRO A 1043 -19.45 -40.52 12.79
C PRO A 1043 -20.28 -39.70 11.79
N ASP A 1044 -21.40 -39.15 12.25
CA ASP A 1044 -22.23 -38.24 11.46
C ASP A 1044 -21.50 -36.87 11.32
N PRO A 1045 -21.52 -36.18 10.16
CA PRO A 1045 -20.78 -34.91 9.99
C PRO A 1045 -21.34 -33.71 10.77
N THR A 1046 -22.38 -33.89 11.58
CA THR A 1046 -23.10 -32.82 12.30
C THR A 1046 -23.40 -33.19 13.76
N GLY A 1047 -22.67 -32.60 14.70
CA GLY A 1047 -23.20 -32.33 16.04
C GLY A 1047 -24.07 -31.06 16.01
N ASP A 1048 -25.04 -30.84 16.91
CA ASP A 1048 -25.46 -31.68 18.05
C ASP A 1048 -26.99 -31.58 18.23
N SER A 1049 -27.63 -32.65 18.71
CA SER A 1049 -28.86 -32.53 19.52
C SER A 1049 -29.05 -33.78 20.39
N ASP A 1050 -29.29 -33.57 21.68
CA ASP A 1050 -29.36 -34.65 22.67
C ASP A 1050 -30.66 -35.47 22.59
N ASN A 1051 -30.49 -36.79 22.60
CA ASN A 1051 -31.31 -37.77 23.33
C ASN A 1051 -32.86 -37.66 23.26
N SER A 1052 -33.48 -38.51 22.44
CA SER A 1052 -34.54 -39.42 22.94
C SER A 1052 -34.90 -40.57 21.98
N GLY A 1053 -35.28 -41.72 22.56
CA GLY A 1053 -36.39 -42.53 22.02
C GLY A 1053 -36.13 -43.56 20.88
N SER A 1054 -35.86 -44.81 21.28
CA SER A 1054 -36.42 -46.03 20.65
C SER A 1054 -36.22 -46.31 19.14
N ALA A 1055 -35.25 -47.19 18.85
CA ALA A 1055 -35.35 -48.33 17.93
C ALA A 1055 -36.22 -48.24 16.64
N THR A 1056 -35.57 -48.22 15.47
CA THR A 1056 -35.54 -49.37 14.54
C THR A 1056 -34.58 -49.10 13.36
N GLY A 1057 -33.78 -50.08 12.95
CA GLY A 1057 -32.86 -49.93 11.83
C GLY A 1057 -33.36 -50.54 10.52
N LYS A 1058 -33.11 -49.88 9.38
CA LYS A 1058 -33.05 -50.44 8.01
C LYS A 1058 -32.56 -49.40 6.99
N GLY A 1059 -31.95 -49.90 5.90
CA GLY A 1059 -31.25 -49.09 4.89
C GLY A 1059 -29.77 -48.91 5.28
N TRP A 1060 -28.80 -48.98 4.37
CA TRP A 1060 -28.90 -49.04 2.89
C TRP A 1060 -28.54 -50.42 2.29
N THR A 1061 -27.95 -51.33 3.06
CA THR A 1061 -27.32 -52.57 2.59
C THR A 1061 -28.22 -53.55 1.83
N ASN A 1062 -29.55 -53.48 2.01
CA ASN A 1062 -30.51 -54.37 1.32
C ASN A 1062 -30.81 -53.98 -0.14
N TYR A 1063 -30.40 -52.81 -0.63
CA TYR A 1063 -30.73 -52.41 -2.02
C TYR A 1063 -29.75 -52.95 -3.06
N LEU A 1064 -28.47 -53.15 -2.73
CA LEU A 1064 -27.47 -53.68 -3.67
C LEU A 1064 -27.77 -55.12 -4.11
N GLN A 1065 -28.31 -55.94 -3.22
CA GLN A 1065 -28.69 -57.34 -3.48
C GLN A 1065 -29.87 -57.51 -4.47
N ARG A 1066 -30.42 -56.41 -5.00
CA ARG A 1066 -31.51 -56.41 -5.99
C ARG A 1066 -31.09 -55.99 -7.41
N TRP A 1067 -29.82 -55.69 -7.63
CA TRP A 1067 -29.32 -55.21 -8.94
C TRP A 1067 -28.35 -56.19 -9.64
N THR A 1068 -27.94 -57.28 -8.99
CA THR A 1068 -27.27 -58.42 -9.66
C THR A 1068 -28.33 -59.40 -10.16
N GLY A 1069 -28.97 -59.01 -11.27
CA GLY A 1069 -30.06 -59.74 -11.93
C GLY A 1069 -29.67 -60.36 -13.28
N TYR A 1070 -28.38 -60.62 -13.52
CA TYR A 1070 -27.81 -61.50 -14.54
C TYR A 1070 -26.37 -61.88 -14.14
#